data_AF-A0AB37HY13-F1
#
_entry.id   AF-A0AB37HY13-F1
#
_cell.length_a   1.000
_cell.length_b   1.000
_cell.length_c   1.000
_cell.angle_alpha   90.00
_cell.angle_beta   90.00
_cell.angle_gamma   90.00
#
_symmetry.space_group_name_H-M   'P 1'
#
loop_
_entity.id
_entity.type
_entity.pdbx_description
1 polymer ?
#
loop_
_entity_poly.entity_id
_entity_poly.type
_entity_poly.pdbx_seq_one_letter_code
_entity_poly.pdbx_strand_id
1 'polypeptide(L)'
;MNRSHRLAAACGALLLVSVCGPALPAAHADEPAPKVLLMLDSSGSMKDADPSGGTKMDAAKKALIHALDSVPSNAEVGLRVYGADVDGNGAPGSCTDSRLAHPVGAMDKAGLTSAINQFQPRGDTPIAYALKEGAKDLGDSGKRHIILVSDGEETCSPDPCQEIRELIAGGVSLQIDTVGFGVGDKARQQLACMAEAGGGSYYDAKDAKSLDSSLQRLGARTARGFTVEGTPVQGADIPAGAPMLAPGQYTDVSVASSKKTEKYYKVRRSQPGSTLRVNVLTRMPNASVFDSLKRGSWIWALKTMDDDTCASESSTGLDSGKTGVVVGQTLVALPTDPRNPASKGTSDQACADAKEFYFKVERLPGSGGAIPIEIRVMEEAPVENAGQLPTGVQEVPSNNSEGAGSPATDNVTSVLGGASFNDALEVAPGTYSVELVPGEMAFFKTPIKYGQSGIFALDGLELSPGVIRDSGLTDHVAVSSAVYAPDFSRMDSASSDETMFFMRKTGAYSNNAPHINQVPEVRYRNRWDSPEMHHSSRGFAMEGYYYYAVALGNEAFLKGQPANVKFSLDVSGEATGPSGNAQVSEVPVGESSGTDSGQGNLFGDSTKLALFGAGGALVVLGGGVLAYVLLRRRS
;
A
#
# COMPACT_ATOMS: atom_id res chain seq x y z
N MET A 1 62.61 -29.66 67.36
CA MET A 1 62.77 -31.03 66.82
C MET A 1 61.69 -31.28 65.78
N ASN A 2 62.11 -31.67 64.57
CA ASN A 2 61.39 -32.37 63.48
C ASN A 2 59.98 -31.92 63.06
N ARG A 3 59.88 -31.34 61.85
CA ARG A 3 59.38 -31.97 60.60
C ARG A 3 57.84 -32.00 60.53
N SER A 4 57.20 -31.03 59.87
CA SER A 4 56.99 -30.90 58.41
C SER A 4 55.74 -31.63 57.91
N HIS A 5 54.85 -30.86 57.26
CA HIS A 5 54.03 -31.13 56.06
C HIS A 5 52.62 -30.55 56.22
N ARG A 6 51.99 -29.84 55.28
CA ARG A 6 52.36 -29.28 53.96
C ARG A 6 51.18 -28.35 53.57
N LEU A 7 51.50 -27.18 52.99
CA LEU A 7 50.86 -26.49 51.83
C LEU A 7 49.33 -26.28 51.81
N ALA A 8 48.75 -25.19 51.32
CA ALA A 8 49.21 -23.90 50.84
C ALA A 8 47.95 -23.01 50.75
N ALA A 9 48.09 -21.71 51.06
CA ALA A 9 47.01 -20.74 51.06
C ALA A 9 46.53 -20.41 49.65
N ALA A 10 45.20 -20.39 49.46
CA ALA A 10 44.53 -19.99 48.23
C ALA A 10 44.53 -18.46 48.09
N CYS A 11 45.11 -17.96 47.00
CA CYS A 11 44.95 -16.58 46.55
C CYS A 11 43.55 -16.39 45.96
N GLY A 12 42.83 -15.37 46.45
CA GLY A 12 41.55 -14.94 45.90
C GLY A 12 41.73 -14.30 44.53
N ALA A 13 40.94 -14.76 43.56
CA ALA A 13 40.76 -14.12 42.27
C ALA A 13 39.37 -13.47 42.23
N LEU A 14 39.32 -12.14 42.13
CA LEU A 14 38.12 -11.41 41.72
C LEU A 14 37.86 -11.73 40.25
N LEU A 15 36.76 -12.43 39.97
CA LEU A 15 36.21 -12.59 38.62
C LEU A 15 35.29 -11.41 38.32
N LEU A 16 35.77 -10.46 37.52
CA LEU A 16 34.94 -9.53 36.77
C LEU A 16 34.26 -10.32 35.64
N VAL A 17 33.02 -10.74 35.86
CA VAL A 17 32.17 -11.30 34.79
C VAL A 17 31.75 -10.14 33.91
N SER A 18 32.45 -9.96 32.79
CA SER A 18 32.00 -9.10 31.70
C SER A 18 30.78 -9.78 31.07
N VAL A 19 29.57 -9.30 31.41
CA VAL A 19 28.33 -9.72 30.75
C VAL A 19 28.33 -9.10 29.36
N CYS A 20 28.94 -9.79 28.40
CA CYS A 20 28.73 -9.53 26.99
C CYS A 20 27.34 -10.08 26.66
N GLY A 21 26.30 -9.26 26.82
CA GLY A 21 24.99 -9.57 26.27
C GLY A 21 25.11 -9.74 24.76
N PRO A 22 24.42 -10.71 24.13
CA PRO A 22 24.38 -10.75 22.68
C PRO A 22 23.68 -9.48 22.22
N ALA A 23 24.42 -8.58 21.56
CA ALA A 23 23.82 -7.56 20.74
C ALA A 23 23.04 -8.30 19.65
N LEU A 24 21.72 -8.36 19.81
CA LEU A 24 20.82 -8.80 18.74
C LEU A 24 21.03 -7.81 17.58
N PRO A 25 21.47 -8.25 16.40
CA PRO A 25 21.39 -7.40 15.24
C PRO A 25 19.89 -7.09 15.03
N ALA A 26 19.54 -5.81 15.03
CA ALA A 26 18.27 -5.34 14.54
C ALA A 26 18.17 -5.70 13.06
N ALA A 27 17.70 -6.90 12.77
CA ALA A 27 17.36 -7.32 11.42
C ALA A 27 15.94 -6.83 11.11
N HIS A 28 15.80 -5.50 10.98
CA HIS A 28 15.00 -5.05 9.86
C HIS A 28 15.74 -5.59 8.64
N ALA A 29 15.15 -6.55 7.93
CA ALA A 29 15.38 -6.53 6.50
C ALA A 29 14.70 -5.25 6.02
N ASP A 30 15.40 -4.11 6.14
CA ASP A 30 15.09 -2.91 5.38
C ASP A 30 15.05 -3.41 3.93
N GLU A 31 13.86 -3.54 3.36
CA GLU A 31 13.78 -3.56 1.90
C GLU A 31 14.53 -2.31 1.45
N PRO A 32 15.55 -2.44 0.58
CA PRO A 32 16.31 -1.30 0.12
C PRO A 32 15.34 -0.23 -0.38
N ALA A 33 15.52 1.00 0.11
CA ALA A 33 14.74 2.16 -0.30
C ALA A 33 14.54 2.14 -1.82
N PRO A 34 13.30 2.34 -2.33
CA PRO A 34 13.08 2.35 -3.77
C PRO A 34 13.91 3.46 -4.38
N LYS A 35 14.67 3.11 -5.42
CA LYS A 35 15.57 4.02 -6.12
C LYS A 35 14.90 4.55 -7.37
N VAL A 36 14.88 5.86 -7.49
CA VAL A 36 14.24 6.61 -8.57
C VAL A 36 15.29 7.43 -9.28
N LEU A 37 15.40 7.28 -10.58
CA LEU A 37 16.22 8.16 -11.41
C LEU A 37 15.31 8.96 -12.33
N LEU A 38 15.24 10.26 -12.09
CA LEU A 38 14.61 11.20 -13.00
C LEU A 38 15.57 11.46 -14.16
N MET A 39 15.11 11.27 -15.39
CA MET A 39 15.88 11.54 -16.60
C MET A 39 15.26 12.70 -17.37
N LEU A 40 16.01 13.80 -17.46
CA LEU A 40 15.59 15.02 -18.12
C LEU A 40 16.27 15.17 -19.49
N ASP A 41 15.45 15.28 -20.53
CA ASP A 41 15.88 15.74 -21.85
C ASP A 41 16.28 17.21 -21.82
N SER A 42 17.51 17.50 -22.25
CA SER A 42 18.01 18.86 -22.45
C SER A 42 18.46 19.09 -23.89
N SER A 43 17.95 18.31 -24.84
CA SER A 43 18.20 18.48 -26.27
C SER A 43 17.67 19.81 -26.80
N GLY A 44 18.12 20.21 -28.00
CA GLY A 44 17.80 21.50 -28.60
C GLY A 44 16.30 21.77 -28.80
N SER A 45 15.48 20.72 -29.03
CA SER A 45 14.02 20.84 -29.21
C SER A 45 13.30 21.34 -27.97
N MET A 46 13.88 21.17 -26.78
CA MET A 46 13.30 21.68 -25.53
C MET A 46 13.27 23.22 -25.44
N LYS A 47 13.85 23.94 -26.42
CA LYS A 47 13.68 25.41 -26.60
C LYS A 47 12.33 25.79 -27.17
N ASP A 48 11.63 24.85 -27.79
CA ASP A 48 10.37 25.12 -28.46
C ASP A 48 9.32 25.62 -27.46
N ALA A 49 8.39 26.41 -27.97
CA ALA A 49 7.33 26.99 -27.16
C ALA A 49 6.36 25.89 -26.67
N ASP A 50 6.01 25.93 -25.39
CA ASP A 50 4.91 25.15 -24.86
C ASP A 50 3.56 25.84 -25.19
N PRO A 51 2.50 25.09 -25.54
CA PRO A 51 1.16 25.67 -25.78
C PRO A 51 0.59 26.46 -24.59
N SER A 52 1.03 26.19 -23.36
CA SER A 52 0.62 26.92 -22.14
C SER A 52 1.45 28.19 -21.89
N GLY A 53 2.46 28.46 -22.72
CA GLY A 53 3.39 29.58 -22.60
C GLY A 53 4.72 29.19 -21.95
N GLY A 54 5.78 29.93 -22.31
CA GLY A 54 7.16 29.61 -21.95
C GLY A 54 7.79 28.57 -22.89
N THR A 55 8.93 28.02 -22.51
CA THR A 55 9.58 26.92 -23.26
C THR A 55 9.19 25.56 -22.69
N LYS A 56 9.34 24.50 -23.49
CA LYS A 56 9.21 23.12 -22.99
C LYS A 56 10.16 22.85 -21.81
N MET A 57 11.40 23.33 -21.86
CA MET A 57 12.33 23.20 -20.73
C MET A 57 11.78 23.81 -19.44
N ASP A 58 11.18 25.01 -19.50
CA ASP A 58 10.61 25.65 -18.31
C ASP A 58 9.48 24.81 -17.70
N ALA A 59 8.61 24.27 -18.57
CA ALA A 59 7.53 23.38 -18.17
C ALA A 59 8.06 22.09 -17.52
N ALA A 60 9.05 21.44 -18.14
CA ALA A 60 9.65 20.20 -17.63
C ALA A 60 10.34 20.40 -16.29
N LYS A 61 11.10 21.48 -16.11
CA LYS A 61 11.72 21.81 -14.82
C LYS A 61 10.67 21.98 -13.74
N LYS A 62 9.62 22.76 -14.00
CA LYS A 62 8.56 23.01 -13.03
C LYS A 62 7.85 21.72 -12.62
N ALA A 63 7.50 20.89 -13.60
CA ALA A 63 6.81 19.64 -13.38
C ALA A 63 7.67 18.62 -12.61
N LEU A 64 8.96 18.51 -12.91
CA LEU A 64 9.89 17.67 -12.16
C LEU A 64 10.03 18.13 -10.70
N ILE A 65 10.14 19.44 -10.46
CA ILE A 65 10.23 20.00 -9.10
C ILE A 65 8.96 19.70 -8.31
N HIS A 66 7.78 19.87 -8.90
CA HIS A 66 6.52 19.53 -8.25
C HIS A 66 6.37 18.03 -8.00
N ALA A 67 6.87 17.17 -8.89
CA ALA A 67 6.81 15.72 -8.70
C ALA A 67 7.59 15.26 -7.45
N LEU A 68 8.66 15.96 -7.07
CA LEU A 68 9.39 15.69 -5.82
C LEU A 68 8.51 15.80 -4.57
N ASP A 69 7.41 16.55 -4.62
CA ASP A 69 6.45 16.69 -3.52
C ASP A 69 5.59 15.43 -3.34
N SER A 70 5.47 14.63 -4.41
CA SER A 70 4.65 13.42 -4.44
C SER A 70 5.45 12.14 -4.22
N VAL A 71 6.79 12.21 -4.26
CA VAL A 71 7.65 11.06 -4.00
C VAL A 71 7.78 10.84 -2.49
N PRO A 72 7.57 9.61 -1.97
CA PRO A 72 7.73 9.31 -0.55
C PRO A 72 9.13 9.63 -0.02
N SER A 73 9.19 10.08 1.24
CA SER A 73 10.43 10.54 1.88
C SER A 73 11.48 9.44 2.08
N ASN A 74 11.09 8.17 2.01
CA ASN A 74 11.98 7.03 2.13
C ASN A 74 12.57 6.57 0.77
N ALA A 75 12.21 7.21 -0.34
CA ALA A 75 12.79 6.89 -1.64
C ALA A 75 14.18 7.52 -1.80
N GLU A 76 15.08 6.80 -2.49
CA GLU A 76 16.33 7.37 -2.96
C GLU A 76 16.12 7.97 -4.35
N VAL A 77 16.45 9.24 -4.55
CA VAL A 77 16.15 9.95 -5.79
C VAL A 77 17.42 10.57 -6.38
N GLY A 78 17.66 10.32 -7.66
CA GLY A 78 18.70 10.96 -8.46
C GLY A 78 18.15 11.70 -9.67
N LEU A 79 19.01 12.49 -10.30
CA LEU A 79 18.72 13.19 -11.55
C LEU A 79 19.83 12.93 -12.56
N ARG A 80 19.47 12.41 -13.72
CA ARG A 80 20.36 12.31 -14.89
C ARG A 80 19.83 13.23 -15.99
N VAL A 81 20.74 13.89 -16.68
CA VAL A 81 20.43 14.74 -17.83
C VAL A 81 21.12 14.19 -19.06
N TYR A 82 20.53 14.42 -20.24
CA TYR A 82 21.15 14.12 -21.52
C TYR A 82 20.95 15.25 -22.52
N GLY A 83 21.89 15.40 -23.46
CA GLY A 83 21.89 16.47 -24.47
C GLY A 83 22.16 17.86 -23.90
N ALA A 84 22.80 17.99 -22.74
CA ALA A 84 22.96 19.28 -22.05
C ALA A 84 24.31 19.98 -22.33
N ASP A 85 25.38 19.23 -22.59
CA ASP A 85 26.74 19.74 -22.51
C ASP A 85 27.39 19.92 -23.89
N VAL A 86 26.98 19.11 -24.88
CA VAL A 86 27.52 19.12 -26.25
C VAL A 86 26.52 19.78 -27.20
N ASP A 87 27.03 20.52 -28.19
CA ASP A 87 26.18 21.10 -29.24
C ASP A 87 25.50 20.01 -30.08
N GLY A 88 24.25 20.24 -30.51
CA GLY A 88 23.53 19.30 -31.37
C GLY A 88 24.04 19.26 -32.82
N ASN A 89 23.35 18.51 -33.67
CA ASN A 89 23.68 18.25 -35.08
C ASN A 89 24.90 17.34 -35.28
N GLY A 90 25.07 16.33 -34.42
CA GLY A 90 26.12 15.33 -34.56
C GLY A 90 27.52 15.85 -34.24
N ALA A 91 27.63 16.85 -33.36
CA ALA A 91 28.93 17.30 -32.88
C ALA A 91 29.67 16.12 -32.19
N PRO A 92 31.02 16.06 -32.28
CA PRO A 92 31.77 14.96 -31.66
C PRO A 92 31.44 14.81 -30.17
N GLY A 93 30.95 13.63 -29.79
CA GLY A 93 30.55 13.31 -28.42
C GLY A 93 29.07 13.53 -28.07
N SER A 94 28.25 14.08 -28.98
CA SER A 94 26.83 14.34 -28.72
C SER A 94 26.04 13.05 -28.43
N CYS A 95 26.40 11.93 -29.08
CA CYS A 95 25.77 10.63 -28.83
C CYS A 95 26.17 9.94 -27.51
N THR A 96 27.07 10.56 -26.75
CA THR A 96 27.45 10.12 -25.40
C THR A 96 27.24 11.24 -24.37
N ASP A 97 26.52 12.30 -24.75
CA ASP A 97 26.25 13.45 -23.90
C ASP A 97 25.17 13.13 -22.86
N SER A 98 25.59 12.51 -21.76
CA SER A 98 24.74 12.25 -20.62
C SER A 98 25.55 12.21 -19.32
N ARG A 99 25.02 12.83 -18.26
CA ARG A 99 25.66 12.82 -16.94
C ARG A 99 24.66 12.77 -15.80
N LEU A 100 25.09 12.13 -14.71
CA LEU A 100 24.40 12.15 -13.42
C LEU A 100 24.56 13.56 -12.82
N ALA A 101 23.49 14.34 -12.86
CA ALA A 101 23.43 15.72 -12.39
C ALA A 101 23.24 15.81 -10.88
N HIS A 102 22.55 14.83 -10.31
CA HIS A 102 22.39 14.65 -8.87
C HIS A 102 22.48 13.15 -8.56
N PRO A 103 23.34 12.73 -7.59
CA PRO A 103 23.49 11.32 -7.27
C PRO A 103 22.18 10.72 -6.73
N VAL A 104 22.01 9.41 -6.96
CA VAL A 104 20.93 8.63 -6.34
C VAL A 104 21.26 8.45 -4.86
N GLY A 105 20.37 8.90 -3.98
CA GLY A 105 20.51 8.80 -2.54
C GLY A 105 19.28 9.35 -1.84
N ALA A 106 19.33 9.44 -0.50
CA ALA A 106 18.21 9.94 0.30
C ALA A 106 17.66 11.27 -0.24
N MET A 107 16.34 11.42 -0.18
CA MET A 107 15.61 12.57 -0.73
C MET A 107 16.22 13.92 -0.31
N ASP A 108 16.91 14.59 -1.25
CA ASP A 108 17.41 15.97 -1.13
C ASP A 108 16.63 16.88 -2.10
N LYS A 109 15.42 17.27 -1.68
CA LYS A 109 14.54 18.10 -2.51
C LYS A 109 15.18 19.42 -2.91
N ALA A 110 15.97 20.03 -2.03
CA ALA A 110 16.62 21.31 -2.32
C ALA A 110 17.76 21.14 -3.34
N GLY A 111 18.61 20.13 -3.15
CA GLY A 111 19.68 19.77 -4.08
C GLY A 111 19.16 19.39 -5.46
N LEU A 112 18.14 18.54 -5.52
CA LEU A 112 17.46 18.15 -6.77
C LEU A 112 16.85 19.37 -7.47
N THR A 113 16.15 20.24 -6.74
CA THR A 113 15.58 21.48 -7.30
C THR A 113 16.67 22.39 -7.88
N SER A 114 17.80 22.56 -7.19
CA SER A 114 18.93 23.34 -7.69
C SER A 114 19.53 22.70 -8.94
N ALA A 115 19.69 21.38 -8.95
CA ALA A 115 20.24 20.64 -10.08
C ALA A 115 19.34 20.73 -11.31
N ILE A 116 18.02 20.61 -11.16
CA ILE A 116 17.05 20.74 -12.26
C ILE A 116 17.13 22.13 -12.91
N ASN A 117 17.25 23.18 -12.11
CA ASN A 117 17.18 24.55 -12.60
C ASN A 117 18.38 24.98 -13.46
N GLN A 118 19.52 24.31 -13.36
CA GLN A 118 20.77 24.72 -14.03
C GLN A 118 20.81 24.44 -15.54
N PHE A 119 19.97 23.54 -16.04
CA PHE A 119 20.10 23.03 -17.41
C PHE A 119 19.46 23.96 -18.45
N GLN A 120 20.07 24.04 -19.62
CA GLN A 120 19.56 24.81 -20.76
C GLN A 120 19.57 23.90 -21.99
N PRO A 121 18.52 23.95 -22.83
CA PRO A 121 18.44 23.10 -24.02
C PRO A 121 19.64 23.32 -24.95
N ARG A 122 20.26 22.24 -25.47
CA ARG A 122 21.48 22.38 -26.28
C ARG A 122 21.68 21.32 -27.36
N GLY A 123 21.74 20.06 -26.96
CA GLY A 123 22.38 18.98 -27.72
C GLY A 123 21.44 18.10 -28.53
N ASP A 124 21.99 16.97 -28.97
CA ASP A 124 21.24 15.84 -29.53
C ASP A 124 20.56 15.03 -28.40
N THR A 125 19.83 13.96 -28.74
CA THR A 125 18.94 13.23 -27.83
C THR A 125 19.43 11.78 -27.64
N PRO A 126 20.55 11.52 -26.91
CA PRO A 126 21.17 10.18 -26.79
C PRO A 126 20.49 9.28 -25.73
N ILE A 127 19.23 8.92 -25.95
CA ILE A 127 18.37 8.24 -24.98
C ILE A 127 18.93 6.86 -24.60
N ALA A 128 19.33 6.04 -25.58
CA ALA A 128 19.83 4.68 -25.37
C ALA A 128 21.08 4.69 -24.48
N TYR A 129 22.02 5.60 -24.74
CA TYR A 129 23.21 5.78 -23.92
C TYR A 129 22.85 6.25 -22.51
N ALA A 130 21.97 7.25 -22.40
CA ALA A 130 21.56 7.79 -21.11
C ALA A 130 20.85 6.74 -20.23
N LEU A 131 20.02 5.87 -20.81
CA LEU A 131 19.35 4.78 -20.10
C LEU A 131 20.33 3.73 -19.59
N LYS A 132 21.32 3.37 -20.40
CA LYS A 132 22.36 2.41 -20.01
C LYS A 132 23.18 2.91 -18.83
N GLU A 133 23.54 4.19 -18.84
CA GLU A 133 24.24 4.80 -17.72
C GLU A 133 23.31 4.99 -16.51
N GLY A 134 22.04 5.35 -16.71
CA GLY A 134 21.05 5.47 -15.64
C GLY A 134 20.78 4.15 -14.92
N ALA A 135 20.74 3.04 -15.65
CA ALA A 135 20.65 1.70 -15.06
C ALA A 135 21.85 1.36 -14.17
N LYS A 136 23.04 1.89 -14.48
CA LYS A 136 24.24 1.75 -13.62
C LYS A 136 24.15 2.63 -12.38
N ASP A 137 23.67 3.86 -12.52
CA ASP A 137 23.52 4.81 -11.42
C ASP A 137 22.60 4.29 -10.31
N LEU A 138 21.59 3.50 -10.67
CA LEU A 138 20.66 2.86 -9.73
C LEU A 138 21.28 1.67 -8.97
N GLY A 139 22.47 1.20 -9.37
CA GLY A 139 23.10 -0.02 -8.82
C GLY A 139 22.38 -1.31 -9.24
N ASP A 140 22.68 -2.42 -8.59
CA ASP A 140 22.23 -3.78 -8.97
C ASP A 140 21.17 -4.40 -8.03
N SER A 141 20.82 -3.73 -6.93
CA SER A 141 19.93 -4.24 -5.89
C SER A 141 18.75 -3.29 -5.59
N GLY A 142 17.65 -3.85 -5.08
CA GLY A 142 16.47 -3.09 -4.65
C GLY A 142 15.49 -2.80 -5.79
N LYS A 143 14.39 -2.13 -5.45
CA LYS A 143 13.41 -1.64 -6.45
C LYS A 143 14.03 -0.45 -7.18
N ARG A 144 14.15 -0.55 -8.51
CA ARG A 144 14.80 0.45 -9.36
C ARG A 144 13.82 0.96 -10.40
N HIS A 145 13.70 2.27 -10.53
CA HIS A 145 12.76 2.92 -11.44
C HIS A 145 13.41 4.11 -12.13
N ILE A 146 13.30 4.18 -13.46
CA ILE A 146 13.63 5.36 -14.26
C ILE A 146 12.32 6.04 -14.70
N ILE A 147 12.22 7.35 -14.48
CA ILE A 147 11.21 8.20 -15.12
C ILE A 147 11.91 9.04 -16.17
N LEU A 148 11.62 8.78 -17.44
CA LEU A 148 12.19 9.49 -18.58
C LEU A 148 11.21 10.55 -19.11
N VAL A 149 11.64 11.81 -19.19
CA VAL A 149 10.90 12.88 -19.86
C VAL A 149 11.63 13.24 -21.14
N SER A 150 10.98 13.08 -22.29
CA SER A 150 11.54 13.38 -23.62
C SER A 150 10.54 14.14 -24.48
N ASP A 151 11.02 15.10 -25.27
CA ASP A 151 10.21 15.85 -26.23
C ASP A 151 10.46 15.44 -27.70
N GLY A 152 11.30 14.42 -27.91
CA GLY A 152 11.73 13.99 -29.24
C GLY A 152 12.09 12.51 -29.35
N GLU A 153 12.47 12.14 -30.58
CA GLU A 153 13.01 10.83 -30.94
C GLU A 153 14.49 10.73 -30.56
N GLU A 154 14.97 9.50 -30.36
CA GLU A 154 16.40 9.22 -30.38
C GLU A 154 17.03 9.71 -31.70
N THR A 155 18.06 10.54 -31.61
CA THR A 155 18.82 11.01 -32.78
C THR A 155 20.17 10.30 -32.95
N CYS A 156 20.52 9.39 -32.05
CA CYS A 156 21.75 8.61 -32.07
C CYS A 156 21.49 7.11 -32.30
N SER A 157 22.55 6.30 -32.17
CA SER A 157 22.48 4.83 -32.26
C SER A 157 23.12 4.21 -31.02
N PRO A 158 22.67 3.03 -30.57
CA PRO A 158 21.66 2.13 -31.16
C PRO A 158 20.21 2.54 -30.84
N ASP A 159 19.25 1.75 -31.33
CA ASP A 159 17.82 1.92 -31.02
C ASP A 159 17.54 1.68 -29.51
N PRO A 160 16.88 2.62 -28.80
CA PRO A 160 16.69 2.53 -27.36
C PRO A 160 15.75 1.40 -26.95
N CYS A 161 14.75 1.04 -27.77
CA CYS A 161 13.88 -0.09 -27.45
C CYS A 161 14.64 -1.41 -27.44
N GLN A 162 15.47 -1.65 -28.45
CA GLN A 162 16.29 -2.85 -28.51
C GLN A 162 17.25 -2.91 -27.32
N GLU A 163 17.93 -1.81 -26.99
CA GLU A 163 18.85 -1.76 -25.85
C GLU A 163 18.15 -2.09 -24.52
N ILE A 164 16.95 -1.57 -24.28
CA ILE A 164 16.18 -1.91 -23.06
C ILE A 164 15.83 -3.40 -23.03
N ARG A 165 15.38 -3.98 -24.15
CA ARG A 165 15.07 -5.42 -24.20
C ARG A 165 16.30 -6.26 -23.88
N GLU A 166 17.46 -5.88 -24.39
CA GLU A 166 18.73 -6.56 -24.11
C GLU A 166 19.13 -6.42 -22.63
N LEU A 167 18.95 -5.25 -22.02
CA LEU A 167 19.19 -5.02 -20.59
C LEU A 167 18.30 -5.91 -19.71
N ILE A 168 16.99 -5.92 -19.97
CA ILE A 168 16.04 -6.75 -19.21
C ILE A 168 16.31 -8.25 -19.42
N ALA A 169 16.59 -8.67 -20.66
CA ALA A 169 16.96 -10.06 -20.97
C ALA A 169 18.28 -10.50 -20.29
N GLY A 170 19.19 -9.55 -20.05
CA GLY A 170 20.42 -9.74 -19.27
C GLY A 170 20.21 -9.89 -17.76
N GLY A 171 18.97 -9.86 -17.27
CA GLY A 171 18.63 -10.03 -15.86
C GLY A 171 18.58 -8.74 -15.05
N VAL A 172 18.62 -7.56 -15.71
CA VAL A 172 18.45 -6.28 -15.03
C VAL A 172 16.97 -6.07 -14.69
N SER A 173 16.61 -6.17 -13.40
CA SER A 173 15.27 -5.80 -12.92
C SER A 173 15.14 -4.28 -12.74
N LEU A 174 14.48 -3.61 -13.68
CA LEU A 174 14.31 -2.16 -13.73
C LEU A 174 12.92 -1.85 -14.30
N GLN A 175 12.21 -0.89 -13.71
CA GLN A 175 11.01 -0.29 -14.29
C GLN A 175 11.40 0.99 -15.04
N ILE A 176 10.80 1.23 -16.22
CA ILE A 176 11.01 2.46 -16.99
C ILE A 176 9.65 3.03 -17.40
N ASP A 177 9.27 4.16 -16.80
CA ASP A 177 8.13 4.96 -17.25
C ASP A 177 8.62 6.12 -18.13
N THR A 178 7.91 6.39 -19.22
CA THR A 178 8.29 7.43 -20.18
C THR A 178 7.17 8.48 -20.33
N VAL A 179 7.55 9.75 -20.40
CA VAL A 179 6.63 10.88 -20.62
C VAL A 179 7.03 11.56 -21.92
N GLY A 180 6.19 11.44 -22.94
CA GLY A 180 6.35 12.12 -24.21
C GLY A 180 5.77 13.52 -24.15
N PHE A 181 6.61 14.55 -24.19
CA PHE A 181 6.21 15.94 -24.01
C PHE A 181 6.10 16.70 -25.34
N GLY A 182 4.88 16.91 -25.82
CA GLY A 182 4.62 17.60 -27.09
C GLY A 182 5.19 16.85 -28.29
N VAL A 183 5.15 15.51 -28.25
CA VAL A 183 5.81 14.62 -29.22
C VAL A 183 4.90 14.26 -30.41
N GLY A 184 5.53 14.03 -31.56
CA GLY A 184 4.88 13.45 -32.75
C GLY A 184 4.69 11.93 -32.66
N ASP A 185 4.00 11.34 -33.63
CA ASP A 185 3.59 9.93 -33.59
C ASP A 185 4.76 8.94 -33.54
N LYS A 186 5.88 9.25 -34.21
CA LYS A 186 7.05 8.36 -34.25
C LYS A 186 7.83 8.39 -32.93
N ALA A 187 8.09 9.57 -32.36
CA ALA A 187 8.58 9.72 -30.97
C ALA A 187 7.67 9.00 -29.96
N ARG A 188 6.34 9.20 -30.06
CA ARG A 188 5.36 8.51 -29.21
C ARG A 188 5.52 6.98 -29.28
N GLN A 189 5.64 6.42 -30.50
CA GLN A 189 5.81 4.98 -30.68
C GLN A 189 7.11 4.46 -30.06
N GLN A 190 8.22 5.20 -30.22
CA GLN A 190 9.51 4.82 -29.66
C GLN A 190 9.47 4.85 -28.12
N LEU A 191 8.98 5.94 -27.53
CA LEU A 191 8.87 6.09 -26.07
C LEU A 191 7.91 5.06 -25.45
N ALA A 192 6.80 4.76 -26.12
CA ALA A 192 5.88 3.71 -25.69
C ALA A 192 6.51 2.32 -25.72
N CYS A 193 7.24 2.01 -26.78
CA CYS A 193 7.98 0.76 -26.92
C CYS A 193 9.08 0.61 -25.85
N MET A 194 9.72 1.71 -25.46
CA MET A 194 10.71 1.71 -24.37
C MET A 194 10.07 1.43 -23.00
N ALA A 195 8.95 2.08 -22.69
CA ALA A 195 8.22 1.83 -21.46
C ALA A 195 7.75 0.37 -21.39
N GLU A 196 7.19 -0.15 -22.49
CA GLU A 196 6.79 -1.55 -22.60
C GLU A 196 7.97 -2.51 -22.37
N ALA A 197 9.11 -2.26 -23.05
CA ALA A 197 10.31 -3.08 -22.91
C ALA A 197 10.88 -3.05 -21.48
N GLY A 198 10.74 -1.91 -20.79
CA GLY A 198 11.18 -1.71 -19.41
C GLY A 198 10.10 -2.01 -18.35
N GLY A 199 8.95 -2.59 -18.73
CA GLY A 199 7.89 -2.95 -17.79
C GLY A 199 7.20 -1.78 -17.09
N GLY A 200 7.28 -0.56 -17.63
CA GLY A 200 6.57 0.64 -17.14
C GLY A 200 5.49 1.11 -18.13
N SER A 201 5.04 2.36 -17.98
CA SER A 201 3.96 2.97 -18.77
C SER A 201 4.43 4.23 -19.52
N TYR A 202 3.75 4.50 -20.64
CA TYR A 202 3.95 5.73 -21.42
C TYR A 202 2.83 6.74 -21.17
N TYR A 203 3.22 7.99 -20.96
CA TYR A 203 2.30 9.11 -20.72
C TYR A 203 2.48 10.17 -21.82
N ASP A 204 1.37 10.52 -22.47
CA ASP A 204 1.34 11.58 -23.48
C ASP A 204 1.04 12.92 -22.79
N ALA A 205 2.00 13.82 -22.75
CA ALA A 205 1.84 15.17 -22.22
C ALA A 205 1.83 16.16 -23.40
N LYS A 206 0.69 16.80 -23.66
CA LYS A 206 0.54 17.73 -24.79
C LYS A 206 0.95 19.15 -24.45
N ASP A 207 1.02 19.45 -23.15
CA ASP A 207 1.23 20.78 -22.60
C ASP A 207 1.81 20.70 -21.18
N ALA A 208 2.27 21.83 -20.64
CA ALA A 208 2.83 21.91 -19.30
C ALA A 208 1.91 21.34 -18.19
N LYS A 209 0.59 21.51 -18.32
CA LYS A 209 -0.37 21.04 -17.31
C LYS A 209 -0.45 19.52 -17.27
N SER A 210 -0.56 18.89 -18.44
CA SER A 210 -0.57 17.43 -18.59
C SER A 210 0.77 16.80 -18.21
N LEU A 211 1.89 17.50 -18.45
CA LEU A 211 3.21 17.10 -17.98
C LEU A 211 3.30 17.09 -16.45
N ASP A 212 2.90 18.19 -15.80
CA ASP A 212 2.86 18.33 -14.34
C ASP A 212 2.01 17.23 -13.69
N SER A 213 0.81 17.00 -14.21
CA SER A 213 -0.08 15.96 -13.69
C SER A 213 0.50 14.54 -13.90
N SER A 214 1.13 14.27 -15.04
CA SER A 214 1.76 12.97 -15.32
C SER A 214 2.95 12.71 -14.40
N LEU A 215 3.79 13.72 -14.18
CA LEU A 215 4.97 13.60 -13.32
C LEU A 215 4.63 13.54 -11.82
N GLN A 216 3.63 14.29 -11.34
CA GLN A 216 3.13 14.12 -9.97
C GLN A 216 2.59 12.71 -9.74
N ARG A 217 1.83 12.17 -10.70
CA ARG A 217 1.33 10.79 -10.63
C ARG A 217 2.45 9.78 -10.67
N LEU A 218 3.43 9.94 -11.56
CA LEU A 218 4.60 9.07 -11.60
C LEU A 218 5.41 9.15 -10.31
N GLY A 219 5.64 10.34 -9.76
CA GLY A 219 6.30 10.52 -8.47
C GLY A 219 5.56 9.79 -7.35
N ALA A 220 4.23 9.94 -7.30
CA ALA A 220 3.40 9.21 -6.36
C ALA A 220 3.45 7.69 -6.57
N ARG A 221 3.35 7.21 -7.82
CA ARG A 221 3.31 5.78 -8.21
C ARG A 221 4.64 5.06 -8.09
N THR A 222 5.75 5.79 -8.23
CA THR A 222 7.11 5.25 -8.20
C THR A 222 7.46 4.53 -6.90
N ALA A 223 6.69 4.78 -5.83
CA ALA A 223 6.82 4.10 -4.55
C ALA A 223 5.63 3.18 -4.20
N ARG A 224 4.61 3.06 -5.08
CA ARG A 224 3.39 2.27 -4.85
C ARG A 224 3.52 0.81 -5.26
N GLY A 225 4.65 0.19 -4.95
CA GLY A 225 4.60 -1.27 -4.76
C GLY A 225 3.56 -1.55 -3.66
N PHE A 226 2.85 -2.67 -3.72
CA PHE A 226 2.02 -3.07 -2.58
C PHE A 226 2.93 -3.20 -1.36
N THR A 227 2.78 -2.27 -0.41
CA THR A 227 3.56 -2.26 0.82
C THR A 227 2.81 -3.04 1.87
N VAL A 228 3.42 -4.12 2.33
CA VAL A 228 3.06 -4.70 3.61
C VAL A 228 3.69 -3.85 4.70
N GLU A 229 2.98 -3.65 5.80
CA GLU A 229 3.50 -2.99 6.99
C GLU A 229 3.40 -3.94 8.18
N GLY A 230 4.23 -3.75 9.20
CA GLY A 230 4.19 -4.53 10.43
C GLY A 230 5.56 -5.01 10.90
N THR A 231 5.59 -5.54 12.12
CA THR A 231 6.81 -6.07 12.73
C THR A 231 7.27 -7.32 11.98
N PRO A 232 8.52 -7.40 11.46
CA PRO A 232 9.02 -8.59 10.81
C PRO A 232 9.03 -9.80 11.75
N VAL A 233 8.51 -10.92 11.28
CA VAL A 233 8.49 -12.20 11.98
C VAL A 233 8.89 -13.32 11.03
N GLN A 234 9.29 -14.45 11.60
CA GLN A 234 9.60 -15.66 10.84
C GLN A 234 8.76 -16.82 11.36
N GLY A 235 7.83 -17.30 10.54
CA GLY A 235 7.09 -18.52 10.85
C GLY A 235 8.02 -19.73 10.97
N ALA A 236 7.70 -20.63 11.90
CA ALA A 236 8.45 -21.87 12.08
C ALA A 236 7.93 -22.99 11.16
N ASP A 237 8.72 -24.07 11.00
CA ASP A 237 8.32 -25.25 10.23
C ASP A 237 7.32 -26.16 10.96
N ILE A 238 7.19 -26.00 12.28
CA ILE A 238 6.26 -26.78 13.12
C ILE A 238 5.58 -25.89 14.17
N PRO A 239 4.35 -26.23 14.63
CA PRO A 239 3.64 -25.45 15.64
C PRO A 239 4.42 -25.23 16.94
N ALA A 240 5.15 -26.23 17.44
CA ALA A 240 5.85 -26.14 18.72
C ALA A 240 6.90 -25.00 18.76
N GLY A 241 7.59 -24.76 17.64
CA GLY A 241 8.64 -23.72 17.51
C GLY A 241 8.14 -22.36 17.01
N ALA A 242 6.84 -22.23 16.74
CA ALA A 242 6.27 -21.04 16.15
C ALA A 242 6.33 -19.79 17.08
N PRO A 243 6.59 -18.59 16.52
CA PRO A 243 6.64 -17.35 17.28
C PRO A 243 5.25 -16.98 17.81
N MET A 244 5.20 -16.39 19.01
CA MET A 244 3.96 -15.87 19.60
C MET A 244 3.71 -14.45 19.10
N LEU A 245 2.55 -14.22 18.48
CA LEU A 245 2.12 -12.92 17.99
C LEU A 245 1.04 -12.36 18.95
N ALA A 246 1.28 -11.17 19.49
CA ALA A 246 0.27 -10.38 20.18
C ALA A 246 -0.65 -9.68 19.16
N PRO A 247 -1.82 -9.14 19.56
CA PRO A 247 -2.59 -8.26 18.70
C PRO A 247 -1.72 -7.14 18.09
N GLY A 248 -1.78 -6.97 16.78
CA GLY A 248 -0.88 -6.13 16.02
C GLY A 248 -0.73 -6.55 14.56
N GLN A 249 0.21 -5.92 13.87
CA GLN A 249 0.49 -6.17 12.46
C GLN A 249 1.93 -6.64 12.27
N TYR A 250 2.11 -7.66 11.44
CA TYR A 250 3.38 -8.35 11.23
C TYR A 250 3.61 -8.65 9.76
N THR A 251 4.88 -8.87 9.39
CA THR A 251 5.27 -9.22 8.03
C THR A 251 6.12 -10.49 8.02
N ASP A 252 5.93 -11.32 7.00
CA ASP A 252 6.84 -12.44 6.65
C ASP A 252 6.84 -12.60 5.12
N VAL A 253 7.48 -13.63 4.58
CA VAL A 253 7.59 -13.93 3.16
C VAL A 253 7.05 -15.32 2.86
N SER A 254 6.12 -15.42 1.91
CA SER A 254 5.66 -16.71 1.36
C SER A 254 6.45 -17.03 0.09
N VAL A 255 7.07 -18.21 0.03
CA VAL A 255 7.92 -18.61 -1.10
C VAL A 255 7.24 -19.71 -1.91
N ALA A 256 7.06 -19.46 -3.22
CA ALA A 256 6.63 -20.47 -4.17
C ALA A 256 7.73 -21.53 -4.37
N SER A 257 7.36 -22.81 -4.49
CA SER A 257 8.34 -23.86 -4.76
C SER A 257 7.72 -25.04 -5.51
N SER A 258 8.54 -26.01 -5.93
CA SER A 258 8.07 -27.27 -6.52
C SER A 258 7.43 -28.22 -5.51
N LYS A 259 7.55 -27.93 -4.21
CA LYS A 259 6.89 -28.61 -3.09
C LYS A 259 5.96 -27.64 -2.37
N LYS A 260 5.05 -28.15 -1.55
CA LYS A 260 4.31 -27.30 -0.64
C LYS A 260 5.25 -26.67 0.39
N THR A 261 4.97 -25.44 0.78
CA THR A 261 5.65 -24.74 1.88
C THR A 261 4.65 -24.44 2.98
N GLU A 262 5.07 -24.54 4.23
CA GLU A 262 4.23 -24.31 5.40
C GLU A 262 4.97 -23.41 6.39
N LYS A 263 4.24 -22.47 6.98
CA LYS A 263 4.73 -21.62 8.07
C LYS A 263 3.72 -21.58 9.19
N TYR A 264 4.21 -21.68 10.42
CA TYR A 264 3.40 -21.72 11.62
C TYR A 264 3.70 -20.54 12.54
N TYR A 265 2.64 -20.02 13.16
CA TYR A 265 2.66 -18.90 14.11
C TYR A 265 1.72 -19.23 15.27
N LYS A 266 1.95 -18.65 16.45
CA LYS A 266 1.04 -18.78 17.59
C LYS A 266 0.40 -17.45 17.92
N VAL A 267 -0.81 -17.52 18.47
CA VAL A 267 -1.53 -16.36 19.01
C VAL A 267 -2.18 -16.77 20.33
N ARG A 268 -2.26 -15.81 21.26
CA ARG A 268 -2.87 -16.01 22.57
C ARG A 268 -4.13 -15.18 22.68
N ARG A 269 -5.19 -15.80 23.19
CA ARG A 269 -6.38 -15.11 23.67
C ARG A 269 -6.09 -14.52 25.04
N SER A 270 -6.09 -13.21 25.16
CA SER A 270 -5.79 -12.52 26.42
C SER A 270 -6.99 -12.51 27.37
N GLN A 271 -8.22 -12.56 26.85
CA GLN A 271 -9.44 -12.51 27.65
C GLN A 271 -10.37 -13.69 27.38
N PRO A 272 -10.89 -14.38 28.42
CA PRO A 272 -11.96 -15.35 28.23
C PRO A 272 -13.17 -14.74 27.53
N GLY A 273 -13.68 -15.41 26.49
CA GLY A 273 -14.85 -14.94 25.75
C GLY A 273 -14.57 -13.86 24.69
N SER A 274 -13.33 -13.42 24.49
CA SER A 274 -12.98 -12.54 23.37
C SER A 274 -13.04 -13.26 22.02
N THR A 275 -13.18 -12.49 20.95
CA THR A 275 -13.09 -12.98 19.57
C THR A 275 -11.70 -12.72 19.02
N LEU A 276 -10.98 -13.77 18.64
CA LEU A 276 -9.68 -13.65 18.02
C LEU A 276 -9.82 -13.72 16.50
N ARG A 277 -9.16 -12.81 15.78
CA ARG A 277 -9.11 -12.77 14.32
C ARG A 277 -7.67 -12.71 13.86
N VAL A 278 -7.34 -13.54 12.89
CA VAL A 278 -6.04 -13.54 12.23
C VAL A 278 -6.28 -13.44 10.74
N ASN A 279 -5.97 -12.29 10.17
CA ASN A 279 -5.93 -12.14 8.73
C ASN A 279 -4.51 -12.37 8.22
N VAL A 280 -4.40 -13.09 7.12
CA VAL A 280 -3.15 -13.20 6.37
C VAL A 280 -3.46 -12.87 4.93
N LEU A 281 -2.74 -11.89 4.37
CA LEU A 281 -2.91 -11.46 2.99
C LEU A 281 -1.59 -11.19 2.28
N THR A 282 -1.66 -11.16 0.96
CA THR A 282 -0.60 -10.72 0.06
C THR A 282 -1.21 -10.16 -1.22
N ARG A 283 -0.46 -9.37 -1.99
CA ARG A 283 -0.88 -8.94 -3.32
C ARG A 283 0.00 -9.56 -4.37
N MET A 284 -0.58 -10.44 -5.19
CA MET A 284 0.07 -10.95 -6.37
C MET A 284 0.06 -9.89 -7.48
N PRO A 285 1.16 -9.70 -8.22
CA PRO A 285 1.20 -8.76 -9.35
C PRO A 285 0.22 -9.18 -10.44
N ASN A 286 -0.08 -8.29 -11.38
CA ASN A 286 -0.88 -8.67 -12.54
C ASN A 286 -0.16 -9.75 -13.37
N ALA A 287 -0.91 -10.64 -13.99
CA ALA A 287 -0.38 -11.60 -14.96
C ALA A 287 -1.42 -12.03 -15.98
N SER A 288 -0.97 -12.70 -17.03
CA SER A 288 -1.87 -13.43 -17.91
C SER A 288 -2.65 -14.49 -17.11
N VAL A 289 -3.87 -14.80 -17.55
CA VAL A 289 -4.70 -15.85 -16.95
C VAL A 289 -3.91 -17.17 -16.85
N PHE A 290 -3.19 -17.54 -17.91
CA PHE A 290 -2.40 -18.78 -17.97
C PHE A 290 -1.23 -18.81 -16.98
N ASP A 291 -0.56 -17.69 -16.74
CA ASP A 291 0.55 -17.64 -15.78
C ASP A 291 0.02 -17.55 -14.34
N SER A 292 -1.11 -16.90 -14.13
CA SER A 292 -1.74 -16.81 -12.82
C SER A 292 -2.21 -18.18 -12.30
N LEU A 293 -2.69 -19.06 -13.18
CA LEU A 293 -3.05 -20.46 -12.86
C LEU A 293 -1.89 -21.28 -12.31
N LYS A 294 -0.64 -20.88 -12.58
CA LYS A 294 0.56 -21.61 -12.12
C LYS A 294 1.00 -21.20 -10.72
N ARG A 295 0.40 -20.20 -10.08
CA ARG A 295 0.87 -19.58 -8.82
C ARG A 295 0.72 -20.45 -7.55
N GLY A 296 0.01 -21.58 -7.68
CA GLY A 296 -0.38 -22.42 -6.55
C GLY A 296 -1.54 -21.80 -5.77
N SER A 297 -2.19 -22.60 -4.92
CA SER A 297 -3.21 -22.13 -3.98
C SER A 297 -2.61 -21.91 -2.60
N TRP A 298 -3.25 -21.05 -1.82
CA TRP A 298 -2.95 -20.83 -0.42
C TRP A 298 -4.01 -21.51 0.43
N ILE A 299 -3.57 -22.09 1.54
CA ILE A 299 -4.42 -22.71 2.53
C ILE A 299 -4.02 -22.13 3.89
N TRP A 300 -5.01 -21.65 4.63
CA TRP A 300 -4.85 -21.12 5.97
C TRP A 300 -5.67 -21.93 6.95
N ALA A 301 -5.16 -22.15 8.15
CA ALA A 301 -5.91 -22.83 9.20
C ALA A 301 -5.54 -22.27 10.56
N LEU A 302 -6.54 -22.03 11.41
CA LEU A 302 -6.40 -21.66 12.82
C LEU A 302 -6.87 -22.83 13.67
N LYS A 303 -6.03 -23.24 14.61
CA LYS A 303 -6.24 -24.45 15.41
C LYS A 303 -5.91 -24.22 16.88
N THR A 304 -6.55 -24.99 17.74
CA THR A 304 -6.14 -25.10 19.15
C THR A 304 -4.78 -25.82 19.24
N MET A 305 -4.12 -25.75 20.40
CA MET A 305 -2.89 -26.51 20.64
C MET A 305 -3.11 -28.04 20.69
N ASP A 306 -4.36 -28.48 20.77
CA ASP A 306 -4.78 -29.89 20.73
C ASP A 306 -5.26 -30.33 19.33
N ASP A 307 -4.96 -29.52 18.30
CA ASP A 307 -5.26 -29.74 16.87
C ASP A 307 -6.73 -29.65 16.44
N ASP A 308 -7.64 -29.22 17.31
CA ASP A 308 -9.01 -28.87 16.93
C ASP A 308 -9.03 -27.70 15.95
N THR A 309 -9.84 -27.79 14.90
CA THR A 309 -9.88 -26.78 13.83
C THR A 309 -10.94 -25.72 14.12
N CYS A 310 -10.50 -24.46 14.21
CA CYS A 310 -11.36 -23.31 14.48
C CYS A 310 -11.78 -22.58 13.21
N ALA A 311 -10.87 -22.47 12.25
CA ALA A 311 -11.13 -21.94 10.92
C ALA A 311 -10.16 -22.58 9.91
N SER A 312 -10.61 -22.80 8.67
CA SER A 312 -9.77 -23.32 7.59
C SER A 312 -10.25 -22.78 6.26
N GLU A 313 -9.41 -22.02 5.59
CA GLU A 313 -9.76 -21.30 4.37
C GLU A 313 -8.74 -21.55 3.26
N SER A 314 -9.15 -21.31 2.02
CA SER A 314 -8.24 -21.36 0.88
C SER A 314 -8.53 -20.27 -0.14
N SER A 315 -7.52 -19.93 -0.93
CA SER A 315 -7.66 -18.96 -2.03
C SER A 315 -6.62 -19.24 -3.10
N THR A 316 -6.82 -18.65 -4.28
CA THR A 316 -5.92 -18.81 -5.44
C THR A 316 -5.43 -17.46 -5.92
N GLY A 317 -4.24 -17.43 -6.51
CA GLY A 317 -3.70 -16.23 -7.16
C GLY A 317 -4.17 -16.04 -8.60
N LEU A 318 -5.33 -16.61 -8.98
CA LEU A 318 -5.93 -16.48 -10.32
C LEU A 318 -6.27 -15.03 -10.59
N ASP A 319 -5.79 -14.51 -11.71
CA ASP A 319 -5.96 -13.12 -12.13
C ASP A 319 -6.66 -13.08 -13.48
N SER A 320 -7.98 -13.22 -13.48
CA SER A 320 -8.79 -13.27 -14.70
C SER A 320 -8.80 -11.93 -15.44
N GLY A 321 -8.88 -10.83 -14.70
CA GLY A 321 -8.95 -9.48 -15.24
C GLY A 321 -7.60 -8.81 -15.47
N LYS A 322 -6.48 -9.48 -15.17
CA LYS A 322 -5.11 -8.92 -15.27
C LYS A 322 -4.95 -7.63 -14.44
N THR A 323 -5.63 -7.57 -13.30
CA THR A 323 -5.64 -6.40 -12.40
C THR A 323 -4.59 -6.53 -11.30
N GLY A 324 -4.03 -7.73 -11.11
CA GLY A 324 -3.34 -8.12 -9.89
C GLY A 324 -4.35 -8.41 -8.78
N VAL A 325 -4.04 -9.38 -7.92
CA VAL A 325 -5.03 -9.94 -6.99
C VAL A 325 -4.55 -9.91 -5.55
N VAL A 326 -5.43 -9.49 -4.65
CA VAL A 326 -5.22 -9.63 -3.21
C VAL A 326 -5.63 -11.06 -2.84
N VAL A 327 -4.65 -11.83 -2.37
CA VAL A 327 -4.84 -13.21 -1.91
C VAL A 327 -4.75 -13.18 -0.39
N GLY A 328 -5.87 -13.42 0.29
CA GLY A 328 -5.87 -13.43 1.74
C GLY A 328 -7.19 -13.92 2.31
N GLN A 329 -7.15 -14.31 3.58
CA GLN A 329 -8.28 -14.83 4.33
C GLN A 329 -8.19 -14.43 5.81
N THR A 330 -9.34 -14.29 6.45
CA THR A 330 -9.45 -14.04 7.89
C THR A 330 -9.91 -15.29 8.61
N LEU A 331 -9.08 -15.79 9.51
CA LEU A 331 -9.37 -16.90 10.39
C LEU A 331 -9.94 -16.37 11.71
N VAL A 332 -11.07 -16.90 12.15
CA VAL A 332 -11.77 -16.41 13.36
C VAL A 332 -11.94 -17.53 14.38
N ALA A 333 -11.56 -17.26 15.64
CA ALA A 333 -11.91 -18.10 16.78
C ALA A 333 -12.95 -17.39 17.64
N LEU A 334 -14.23 -17.72 17.40
CA LEU A 334 -15.37 -17.17 18.14
C LEU A 334 -15.51 -17.80 19.53
N PRO A 335 -15.97 -17.03 20.52
CA PRO A 335 -16.41 -17.61 21.77
C PRO A 335 -17.78 -18.30 21.58
N THR A 336 -18.28 -18.92 22.65
CA THR A 336 -19.61 -19.54 22.68
C THR A 336 -20.70 -18.46 22.49
N ASP A 337 -21.73 -18.74 21.68
CA ASP A 337 -22.86 -17.83 21.53
C ASP A 337 -23.63 -17.76 22.85
N PRO A 338 -23.77 -16.58 23.47
CA PRO A 338 -24.50 -16.43 24.74
C PRO A 338 -26.00 -16.79 24.63
N ARG A 339 -26.62 -16.81 23.43
CA ARG A 339 -28.02 -17.23 23.25
C ARG A 339 -28.18 -18.73 23.09
N ASN A 340 -27.13 -19.42 22.65
CA ASN A 340 -27.19 -20.84 22.34
C ASN A 340 -25.91 -21.58 22.77
N PRO A 341 -25.62 -21.64 24.08
CA PRO A 341 -24.39 -22.22 24.58
C PRO A 341 -24.30 -23.74 24.39
N ALA A 342 -25.42 -24.41 24.11
CA ALA A 342 -25.51 -25.87 24.03
C ALA A 342 -25.46 -26.43 22.60
N SER A 343 -25.47 -25.60 21.56
CA SER A 343 -25.59 -26.06 20.16
C SER A 343 -24.29 -26.34 19.43
N LYS A 344 -23.14 -26.20 20.09
CA LYS A 344 -21.82 -26.28 19.46
C LYS A 344 -21.32 -27.73 19.39
N GLY A 345 -20.63 -28.07 18.29
CA GLY A 345 -19.87 -29.31 18.21
C GLY A 345 -18.67 -29.30 19.17
N THR A 346 -18.05 -30.45 19.41
CA THR A 346 -16.90 -30.57 20.34
C THR A 346 -15.72 -29.68 19.94
N SER A 347 -15.45 -29.55 18.63
CA SER A 347 -14.38 -28.68 18.08
C SER A 347 -14.64 -27.20 18.35
N ASP A 348 -15.88 -26.73 18.17
CA ASP A 348 -16.19 -25.30 18.36
C ASP A 348 -16.13 -24.90 19.84
N GLN A 349 -16.47 -25.83 20.75
CA GLN A 349 -16.31 -25.62 22.19
C GLN A 349 -14.83 -25.57 22.57
N ALA A 350 -14.00 -26.47 22.02
CA ALA A 350 -12.56 -26.42 22.21
C ALA A 350 -11.96 -25.08 21.75
N CYS A 351 -12.40 -24.56 20.59
CA CYS A 351 -12.00 -23.25 20.10
C CYS A 351 -12.50 -22.08 20.97
N ALA A 352 -13.70 -22.19 21.56
CA ALA A 352 -14.24 -21.20 22.47
C ALA A 352 -13.49 -21.17 23.82
N ASP A 353 -12.98 -22.31 24.29
CA ASP A 353 -12.30 -22.43 25.59
C ASP A 353 -10.78 -22.25 25.51
N ALA A 354 -10.18 -22.47 24.33
CA ALA A 354 -8.75 -22.39 24.13
C ALA A 354 -8.16 -21.01 24.46
N LYS A 355 -6.99 -21.00 25.11
CA LYS A 355 -6.24 -19.76 25.41
C LYS A 355 -5.11 -19.50 24.43
N GLU A 356 -4.65 -20.54 23.76
CA GLU A 356 -3.52 -20.50 22.84
C GLU A 356 -3.91 -21.26 21.58
N PHE A 357 -3.53 -20.68 20.45
CA PHE A 357 -3.80 -21.21 19.13
C PHE A 357 -2.51 -21.16 18.32
N TYR A 358 -2.45 -21.98 17.31
CA TYR A 358 -1.53 -21.77 16.21
C TYR A 358 -2.30 -21.57 14.91
N PHE A 359 -1.74 -20.80 14.00
CA PHE A 359 -2.24 -20.73 12.64
C PHE A 359 -1.14 -21.08 11.64
N LYS A 360 -1.56 -21.69 10.54
CA LYS A 360 -0.71 -22.11 9.43
C LYS A 360 -0.97 -21.25 8.21
N VAL A 361 0.10 -20.91 7.51
CA VAL A 361 0.09 -20.41 6.14
C VAL A 361 0.76 -21.46 5.26
N GLU A 362 -0.03 -22.14 4.43
CA GLU A 362 0.46 -23.14 3.47
C GLU A 362 0.33 -22.61 2.04
N ARG A 363 1.37 -22.79 1.24
CA ARG A 363 1.35 -22.52 -0.21
C ARG A 363 1.62 -23.81 -0.96
N LEU A 364 0.67 -24.21 -1.79
CA LEU A 364 0.79 -25.39 -2.64
C LEU A 364 1.86 -25.19 -3.73
N PRO A 365 2.40 -26.27 -4.33
CA PRO A 365 3.39 -26.16 -5.40
C PRO A 365 2.95 -25.20 -6.51
N GLY A 366 3.86 -24.32 -6.93
CA GLY A 366 3.54 -23.29 -7.92
C GLY A 366 4.70 -22.33 -8.21
N SER A 367 4.41 -21.31 -9.02
CA SER A 367 5.31 -20.22 -9.42
C SER A 367 4.96 -18.90 -8.72
N GLY A 368 5.65 -17.81 -9.06
CA GLY A 368 5.38 -16.48 -8.51
C GLY A 368 6.33 -16.05 -7.38
N GLY A 369 7.47 -16.72 -7.24
CA GLY A 369 8.60 -16.27 -6.41
C GLY A 369 8.31 -16.14 -4.92
N ALA A 370 9.22 -15.45 -4.23
CA ALA A 370 9.02 -14.98 -2.86
C ALA A 370 8.13 -13.73 -2.90
N ILE A 371 7.09 -13.71 -2.05
CA ILE A 371 6.17 -12.59 -1.95
C ILE A 371 5.96 -12.20 -0.48
N PRO A 372 5.99 -10.91 -0.12
CA PRO A 372 5.68 -10.50 1.23
C PRO A 372 4.22 -10.85 1.58
N ILE A 373 4.02 -11.31 2.81
CA ILE A 373 2.69 -11.50 3.40
C ILE A 373 2.55 -10.53 4.58
N GLU A 374 1.36 -9.99 4.74
CA GLU A 374 0.95 -9.23 5.91
C GLU A 374 0.08 -10.12 6.79
N ILE A 375 0.35 -10.07 8.09
CA ILE A 375 -0.40 -10.79 9.12
C ILE A 375 -0.97 -9.75 10.07
N ARG A 376 -2.30 -9.74 10.22
CA ARG A 376 -2.98 -8.89 11.19
C ARG A 376 -3.66 -9.75 12.24
N VAL A 377 -3.25 -9.57 13.50
CA VAL A 377 -3.84 -10.24 14.66
C VAL A 377 -4.71 -9.20 15.40
N MET A 378 -5.98 -9.50 15.57
CA MET A 378 -6.93 -8.67 16.31
C MET A 378 -7.61 -9.50 17.39
N GLU A 379 -7.82 -8.90 18.55
CA GLU A 379 -8.65 -9.49 19.61
C GLU A 379 -9.75 -8.48 19.96
N GLU A 380 -11.00 -8.83 19.68
CA GLU A 380 -12.15 -8.05 20.12
C GLU A 380 -12.58 -8.52 21.51
N ALA A 381 -12.62 -7.60 22.46
CA ALA A 381 -13.11 -7.89 23.80
C ALA A 381 -14.57 -8.36 23.80
N PRO A 382 -14.97 -9.22 24.77
CA PRO A 382 -16.35 -9.63 24.91
C PRO A 382 -17.25 -8.46 25.31
N VAL A 383 -18.52 -8.54 24.90
CA VAL A 383 -19.58 -7.65 25.37
C VAL A 383 -20.39 -8.35 26.45
N GLU A 384 -20.44 -7.78 27.66
CA GLU A 384 -21.07 -8.39 28.85
C GLU A 384 -22.53 -8.85 28.64
N ASN A 385 -23.30 -8.12 27.83
CA ASN A 385 -24.70 -8.42 27.53
C ASN A 385 -24.94 -8.83 26.07
N ALA A 386 -23.96 -9.47 25.43
CA ALA A 386 -24.04 -9.89 24.02
C ALA A 386 -25.30 -10.72 23.67
N GLY A 387 -25.87 -11.44 24.63
CA GLY A 387 -27.13 -12.19 24.47
C GLY A 387 -28.39 -11.32 24.34
N GLN A 388 -28.35 -10.07 24.80
CA GLN A 388 -29.49 -9.16 24.80
C GLN A 388 -29.49 -8.19 23.60
N LEU A 389 -28.36 -8.09 22.88
CA LEU A 389 -28.22 -7.20 21.73
C LEU A 389 -29.19 -7.56 20.59
N PRO A 390 -29.57 -6.62 19.72
CA PRO A 390 -30.38 -6.93 18.54
C PRO A 390 -29.80 -8.10 17.74
N THR A 391 -30.68 -8.99 17.25
CA THR A 391 -30.27 -10.11 16.41
C THR A 391 -29.51 -9.61 15.18
N GLY A 392 -28.56 -10.41 14.70
CA GLY A 392 -27.87 -10.11 13.45
C GLY A 392 -28.83 -9.96 12.27
N VAL A 393 -28.35 -9.42 11.15
CA VAL A 393 -29.13 -9.36 9.91
C VAL A 393 -29.50 -10.78 9.47
N GLN A 394 -30.72 -10.96 8.98
CA GLN A 394 -31.25 -12.29 8.64
C GLN A 394 -30.98 -12.67 7.19
N GLU A 395 -30.76 -11.67 6.34
CA GLU A 395 -30.45 -11.82 4.92
C GLU A 395 -29.27 -10.92 4.58
N VAL A 396 -28.44 -11.38 3.64
CA VAL A 396 -27.32 -10.61 3.11
C VAL A 396 -27.58 -10.28 1.64
N PRO A 397 -27.17 -9.10 1.16
CA PRO A 397 -27.32 -8.74 -0.25
C PRO A 397 -26.56 -9.71 -1.14
N SER A 398 -27.11 -9.99 -2.32
CA SER A 398 -26.45 -10.80 -3.35
C SER A 398 -26.69 -10.22 -4.74
N ASN A 399 -25.65 -10.10 -5.57
CA ASN A 399 -25.74 -9.79 -7.01
C ASN A 399 -26.69 -8.63 -7.37
N ASN A 400 -26.45 -7.44 -6.82
CA ASN A 400 -27.31 -6.26 -7.03
C ASN A 400 -28.79 -6.54 -6.68
N SER A 401 -29.05 -7.23 -5.56
CA SER A 401 -30.41 -7.53 -5.07
C SER A 401 -31.34 -6.31 -5.16
N GLU A 402 -32.59 -6.55 -5.57
CA GLU A 402 -33.57 -5.53 -5.96
C GLU A 402 -33.60 -4.32 -4.99
N GLY A 403 -33.23 -3.13 -5.50
CA GLY A 403 -33.48 -1.85 -4.82
C GLY A 403 -32.25 -0.99 -4.51
N ALA A 404 -31.02 -1.53 -4.55
CA ALA A 404 -29.82 -0.71 -4.35
C ALA A 404 -29.43 0.00 -5.65
N GLY A 405 -29.50 1.34 -5.64
CA GLY A 405 -29.00 2.18 -6.72
C GLY A 405 -27.57 2.65 -6.46
N SER A 406 -26.86 3.02 -7.53
CA SER A 406 -25.61 3.77 -7.36
C SER A 406 -25.88 5.11 -6.68
N PRO A 407 -25.10 5.51 -5.66
CA PRO A 407 -25.18 6.83 -5.04
C PRO A 407 -24.47 7.92 -5.87
N ALA A 408 -24.06 7.62 -7.11
CA ALA A 408 -23.38 8.57 -7.97
C ALA A 408 -24.20 9.84 -8.22
N THR A 409 -23.50 10.97 -8.21
CA THR A 409 -24.01 12.30 -8.53
C THR A 409 -23.14 12.93 -9.61
N ASP A 410 -23.58 14.05 -10.19
CA ASP A 410 -22.77 14.79 -11.16
C ASP A 410 -21.52 15.45 -10.55
N ASN A 411 -21.44 15.53 -9.21
CA ASN A 411 -20.32 16.12 -8.48
C ASN A 411 -19.19 15.11 -8.27
N VAL A 412 -18.36 14.92 -9.30
CA VAL A 412 -17.24 13.98 -9.28
C VAL A 412 -15.97 14.62 -8.72
N THR A 413 -15.39 14.00 -7.68
CA THR A 413 -14.09 14.42 -7.11
C THR A 413 -12.96 13.52 -7.61
N SER A 414 -11.90 14.10 -8.18
CA SER A 414 -10.72 13.32 -8.59
C SER A 414 -9.84 12.99 -7.39
N VAL A 415 -9.48 11.71 -7.25
CA VAL A 415 -8.66 11.18 -6.14
C VAL A 415 -7.63 10.20 -6.67
N LEU A 416 -6.55 9.96 -5.92
CA LEU A 416 -5.46 9.05 -6.32
C LEU A 416 -5.52 7.69 -5.61
N GLY A 417 -6.18 7.60 -4.44
CA GLY A 417 -6.19 6.40 -3.58
C GLY A 417 -4.82 6.05 -2.98
N GLY A 418 -4.78 5.08 -2.06
CA GLY A 418 -3.55 4.48 -1.53
C GLY A 418 -3.07 3.27 -2.35
N ALA A 419 -1.86 2.79 -2.10
CA ALA A 419 -1.24 1.63 -2.77
C ALA A 419 -1.53 0.28 -2.11
N SER A 420 -1.90 0.29 -0.83
CA SER A 420 -2.26 -0.87 -0.03
C SER A 420 -3.34 -0.51 0.99
N PHE A 421 -3.69 -1.44 1.87
CA PHE A 421 -4.62 -1.16 2.96
C PHE A 421 -4.04 -0.16 3.99
N ASN A 422 -2.72 -0.08 4.12
CA ASN A 422 -2.04 0.69 5.15
C ASN A 422 -2.06 2.20 4.84
N ASP A 423 -1.97 2.57 3.57
CA ASP A 423 -2.02 3.96 3.09
C ASP A 423 -3.34 4.29 2.37
N ALA A 424 -4.36 3.42 2.52
CA ALA A 424 -5.67 3.61 1.91
C ALA A 424 -6.24 5.00 2.22
N LEU A 425 -6.64 5.71 1.16
CA LEU A 425 -7.15 7.07 1.25
C LEU A 425 -8.51 7.06 1.95
N GLU A 426 -8.62 7.80 3.05
CA GLU A 426 -9.93 8.02 3.67
C GLU A 426 -10.78 8.95 2.80
N VAL A 427 -11.99 8.49 2.47
CA VAL A 427 -12.97 9.22 1.65
C VAL A 427 -14.33 9.24 2.35
N ALA A 428 -15.02 10.38 2.27
CA ALA A 428 -16.38 10.53 2.77
C ALA A 428 -17.40 10.01 1.72
N PRO A 429 -18.67 9.74 2.10
CA PRO A 429 -19.74 9.51 1.14
C PRO A 429 -19.75 10.53 -0.01
N GLY A 430 -19.84 10.05 -1.25
CA GLY A 430 -19.72 10.89 -2.43
C GLY A 430 -19.39 10.14 -3.72
N THR A 431 -19.15 10.90 -4.79
CA THR A 431 -18.80 10.40 -6.12
C THR A 431 -17.37 10.79 -6.48
N TYR A 432 -16.61 9.81 -6.96
CA TYR A 432 -15.18 9.91 -7.14
C TYR A 432 -14.74 9.39 -8.50
N SER A 433 -13.59 9.89 -8.94
CA SER A 433 -12.87 9.34 -10.09
C SER A 433 -11.40 9.14 -9.74
N VAL A 434 -10.91 7.93 -9.97
CA VAL A 434 -9.50 7.58 -9.81
C VAL A 434 -8.90 7.27 -11.16
N GLU A 435 -7.77 7.92 -11.47
CA GLU A 435 -7.00 7.62 -12.66
C GLU A 435 -6.07 6.44 -12.37
N LEU A 436 -6.25 5.33 -13.10
CA LEU A 436 -5.43 4.12 -12.98
C LEU A 436 -4.72 3.82 -14.29
N VAL A 437 -3.47 3.38 -14.22
CA VAL A 437 -2.81 2.74 -15.37
C VAL A 437 -3.09 1.24 -15.44
N PRO A 438 -2.95 0.61 -16.61
CA PRO A 438 -3.26 -0.81 -16.77
C PRO A 438 -2.44 -1.66 -15.78
N GLY A 439 -3.11 -2.51 -15.00
CA GLY A 439 -2.51 -3.35 -13.95
C GLY A 439 -2.36 -2.69 -12.56
N GLU A 440 -2.79 -1.44 -12.41
CA GLU A 440 -2.79 -0.71 -11.13
C GLU A 440 -4.03 -1.00 -10.29
N MET A 441 -3.86 -0.94 -8.97
CA MET A 441 -4.92 -1.02 -7.97
C MET A 441 -4.76 0.12 -6.97
N ALA A 442 -5.88 0.75 -6.61
CA ALA A 442 -5.95 1.82 -5.61
C ALA A 442 -6.90 1.44 -4.47
N PHE A 443 -6.53 1.87 -3.26
CA PHE A 443 -7.25 1.55 -2.03
C PHE A 443 -7.84 2.80 -1.37
N PHE A 444 -9.06 2.67 -0.90
CA PHE A 444 -9.81 3.69 -0.18
C PHE A 444 -10.39 3.12 1.10
N LYS A 445 -10.79 3.97 2.04
CA LYS A 445 -11.49 3.54 3.26
C LYS A 445 -12.52 4.54 3.73
N THR A 446 -13.56 4.04 4.38
CA THR A 446 -14.61 4.86 5.01
C THR A 446 -15.03 4.19 6.31
N PRO A 447 -15.21 4.95 7.41
CA PRO A 447 -15.68 4.39 8.66
C PRO A 447 -17.17 4.01 8.56
N ILE A 448 -17.52 2.80 9.01
CA ILE A 448 -18.90 2.36 9.20
C ILE A 448 -19.06 1.91 10.65
N LYS A 449 -20.04 2.49 11.35
CA LYS A 449 -20.33 2.23 12.76
C LYS A 449 -21.42 1.17 12.93
N TYR A 450 -21.56 0.65 14.15
CA TYR A 450 -22.71 -0.21 14.45
C TYR A 450 -24.04 0.52 14.15
N GLY A 451 -25.02 -0.20 13.62
CA GLY A 451 -26.29 0.35 13.16
C GLY A 451 -26.24 1.02 11.78
N GLN A 452 -25.06 1.14 11.17
CA GLN A 452 -24.90 1.68 9.82
C GLN A 452 -24.69 0.57 8.79
N SER A 453 -25.04 0.85 7.53
CA SER A 453 -24.75 0.05 6.35
C SER A 453 -23.97 0.87 5.33
N GLY A 454 -23.41 0.20 4.31
CA GLY A 454 -22.61 0.87 3.29
C GLY A 454 -22.93 0.42 1.88
N ILE A 455 -22.76 1.32 0.91
CA ILE A 455 -22.81 1.04 -0.52
C ILE A 455 -21.48 1.45 -1.13
N PHE A 456 -20.94 0.61 -2.01
CA PHE A 456 -19.82 0.90 -2.87
C PHE A 456 -20.15 0.48 -4.30
N ALA A 457 -20.25 1.45 -5.21
CA ALA A 457 -20.63 1.24 -6.59
C ALA A 457 -19.47 1.60 -7.53
N LEU A 458 -19.17 0.68 -8.45
CA LEU A 458 -18.34 0.96 -9.61
C LEU A 458 -19.25 1.49 -10.73
N ASP A 459 -19.15 2.78 -11.01
CA ASP A 459 -20.13 3.52 -11.82
C ASP A 459 -19.76 3.59 -13.30
N GLY A 460 -18.46 3.51 -13.62
CA GLY A 460 -18.05 3.57 -15.01
C GLY A 460 -16.55 3.63 -15.24
N LEU A 461 -16.20 3.63 -16.52
CA LEU A 461 -14.83 3.71 -17.01
C LEU A 461 -14.76 4.74 -18.13
N GLU A 462 -13.86 5.71 -17.99
CA GLU A 462 -13.59 6.72 -19.00
C GLU A 462 -12.16 6.57 -19.53
N LEU A 463 -12.05 6.38 -20.84
CA LEU A 463 -10.79 6.25 -21.56
C LEU A 463 -10.51 7.52 -22.37
N SER A 464 -9.24 7.77 -22.66
CA SER A 464 -8.87 8.89 -23.51
C SER A 464 -9.44 8.71 -24.94
N PRO A 465 -9.80 9.79 -25.65
CA PRO A 465 -10.32 9.71 -27.02
C PRO A 465 -9.38 8.99 -28.00
N GLY A 466 -8.07 9.05 -27.75
CA GLY A 466 -7.07 8.34 -28.55
C GLY A 466 -7.16 6.83 -28.41
N VAL A 467 -7.27 6.33 -27.17
CA VAL A 467 -7.47 4.89 -26.89
C VAL A 467 -8.77 4.41 -27.50
N ILE A 468 -9.86 5.18 -27.35
CA ILE A 468 -11.17 4.83 -27.93
C ILE A 468 -11.10 4.71 -29.45
N ARG A 469 -10.49 5.68 -30.12
CA ARG A 469 -10.37 5.70 -31.59
C ARG A 469 -9.57 4.51 -32.13
N ASP A 470 -8.51 4.14 -31.41
CA ASP A 470 -7.59 3.08 -31.82
C ASP A 470 -8.08 1.67 -31.41
N SER A 471 -9.08 1.57 -30.52
CA SER A 471 -9.64 0.30 -30.05
C SER A 471 -10.52 -0.40 -31.10
N GLY A 472 -10.46 -1.74 -31.09
CA GLY A 472 -11.34 -2.62 -31.85
C GLY A 472 -12.67 -2.88 -31.16
N LEU A 473 -13.68 -3.33 -31.92
CA LEU A 473 -15.02 -3.64 -31.39
C LEU A 473 -15.05 -4.88 -30.47
N THR A 474 -14.00 -5.68 -30.47
CA THR A 474 -13.83 -6.85 -29.60
C THR A 474 -13.00 -6.55 -28.35
N ASP A 475 -12.37 -5.37 -28.30
CA ASP A 475 -11.52 -4.98 -27.19
C ASP A 475 -12.38 -4.77 -25.95
N HIS A 476 -11.84 -5.24 -24.82
CA HIS A 476 -12.48 -5.15 -23.53
C HIS A 476 -11.42 -5.08 -22.44
N VAL A 477 -11.78 -4.48 -21.32
CA VAL A 477 -10.93 -4.42 -20.12
C VAL A 477 -11.77 -4.72 -18.89
N ALA A 478 -11.19 -5.49 -17.97
CA ALA A 478 -11.79 -5.73 -16.66
C ALA A 478 -11.47 -4.57 -15.71
N VAL A 479 -12.46 -4.15 -14.94
CA VAL A 479 -12.26 -3.28 -13.78
C VAL A 479 -12.71 -4.05 -12.55
N SER A 480 -11.80 -4.30 -11.61
CA SER A 480 -12.11 -4.99 -10.36
C SER A 480 -12.55 -3.99 -9.30
N SER A 481 -13.53 -4.39 -8.49
CA SER A 481 -14.02 -3.63 -7.33
C SER A 481 -14.26 -4.61 -6.19
N ALA A 482 -13.64 -4.37 -5.02
CA ALA A 482 -13.80 -5.24 -3.86
C ALA A 482 -13.97 -4.43 -2.57
N VAL A 483 -14.70 -5.00 -1.61
CA VAL A 483 -14.93 -4.45 -0.27
C VAL A 483 -14.29 -5.35 0.77
N TYR A 484 -13.65 -4.76 1.77
CA TYR A 484 -13.04 -5.48 2.88
C TYR A 484 -13.49 -4.88 4.21
N ALA A 485 -13.72 -5.75 5.19
CA ALA A 485 -14.01 -5.36 6.58
C ALA A 485 -12.77 -4.82 7.31
N PRO A 486 -12.89 -4.29 8.54
CA PRO A 486 -11.74 -3.74 9.27
C PRO A 486 -10.63 -4.77 9.59
N ASP A 487 -10.97 -6.05 9.62
CA ASP A 487 -10.05 -7.19 9.74
C ASP A 487 -9.54 -7.71 8.39
N PHE A 488 -9.81 -6.98 7.30
CA PHE A 488 -9.50 -7.35 5.92
C PHE A 488 -10.22 -8.61 5.41
N SER A 489 -11.30 -9.05 6.07
CA SER A 489 -12.17 -10.07 5.48
C SER A 489 -12.84 -9.54 4.23
N ARG A 490 -12.78 -10.30 3.13
CA ARG A 490 -13.42 -9.91 1.87
C ARG A 490 -14.95 -9.96 2.00
N MET A 491 -15.64 -8.91 1.58
CA MET A 491 -17.02 -8.60 1.96
C MET A 491 -17.94 -8.35 0.75
N ASP A 492 -17.54 -8.81 -0.43
CA ASP A 492 -18.29 -8.58 -1.66
C ASP A 492 -19.69 -9.20 -1.57
N SER A 493 -20.71 -8.41 -1.92
CA SER A 493 -22.09 -8.90 -2.09
C SER A 493 -22.34 -9.36 -3.53
N ALA A 494 -21.57 -8.86 -4.49
CA ALA A 494 -21.59 -9.35 -5.84
C ALA A 494 -20.71 -10.60 -5.95
N SER A 495 -21.15 -11.60 -6.71
CA SER A 495 -20.38 -12.83 -6.98
C SER A 495 -19.33 -12.66 -8.07
N SER A 496 -19.31 -11.51 -8.74
CA SER A 496 -18.28 -11.17 -9.73
C SER A 496 -17.28 -10.23 -9.08
N ASP A 497 -16.01 -10.60 -9.14
CA ASP A 497 -14.91 -9.78 -8.64
C ASP A 497 -14.57 -8.62 -9.61
N GLU A 498 -15.16 -8.65 -10.81
CA GLU A 498 -14.78 -7.81 -11.95
C GLU A 498 -16.01 -7.38 -12.76
N THR A 499 -15.94 -6.17 -13.33
CA THR A 499 -16.87 -5.65 -14.34
C THR A 499 -16.15 -5.51 -15.67
N MET A 500 -16.68 -6.17 -16.70
CA MET A 500 -16.14 -6.07 -18.05
C MET A 500 -16.67 -4.83 -18.76
N PHE A 501 -15.76 -4.00 -19.26
CA PHE A 501 -16.05 -2.87 -20.12
C PHE A 501 -15.64 -3.19 -21.55
N PHE A 502 -16.60 -3.17 -22.46
CA PHE A 502 -16.39 -3.39 -23.89
C PHE A 502 -16.23 -2.07 -24.62
N MET A 503 -15.44 -2.06 -25.69
CA MET A 503 -15.15 -0.85 -26.45
C MET A 503 -16.19 -0.58 -27.55
N ARG A 504 -16.60 0.68 -27.67
CA ARG A 504 -17.31 1.25 -28.82
C ARG A 504 -16.61 2.52 -29.27
N LYS A 505 -16.93 2.99 -30.48
CA LYS A 505 -16.44 4.29 -31.01
C LYS A 505 -16.80 5.49 -30.12
N THR A 506 -17.81 5.35 -29.26
CA THR A 506 -18.28 6.39 -28.34
C THR A 506 -17.69 6.28 -26.93
N GLY A 507 -16.94 5.22 -26.62
CA GLY A 507 -16.38 4.97 -25.31
C GLY A 507 -16.52 3.53 -24.83
N ALA A 508 -16.02 3.28 -23.62
CA ALA A 508 -16.22 2.03 -22.90
C ALA A 508 -17.67 1.93 -22.40
N TYR A 509 -18.25 0.73 -22.41
CA TYR A 509 -19.57 0.47 -21.84
C TYR A 509 -19.61 -0.91 -21.17
N SER A 510 -20.46 -1.05 -20.16
CA SER A 510 -20.77 -2.35 -19.55
C SER A 510 -22.28 -2.46 -19.37
N ASN A 511 -22.85 -3.64 -19.65
CA ASN A 511 -24.28 -3.90 -19.41
C ASN A 511 -24.59 -4.12 -17.92
N ASN A 512 -23.55 -4.35 -17.11
CA ASN A 512 -23.66 -4.68 -15.69
C ASN A 512 -23.26 -3.50 -14.79
N ALA A 513 -22.95 -2.33 -15.36
CA ALA A 513 -22.69 -1.12 -14.60
C ALA A 513 -24.01 -0.39 -14.26
N PRO A 514 -24.17 0.17 -13.05
CA PRO A 514 -23.18 0.14 -11.96
C PRO A 514 -23.08 -1.26 -11.30
N HIS A 515 -21.85 -1.65 -10.96
CA HIS A 515 -21.60 -2.87 -10.19
C HIS A 515 -21.54 -2.51 -8.70
N ILE A 516 -22.45 -3.07 -7.90
CA ILE A 516 -22.70 -2.57 -6.53
C ILE A 516 -22.34 -3.65 -5.51
N ASN A 517 -21.46 -3.28 -4.59
CA ASN A 517 -21.22 -4.00 -3.35
C ASN A 517 -21.92 -3.31 -2.18
N GLN A 518 -22.61 -4.10 -1.35
CA GLN A 518 -23.35 -3.63 -0.19
C GLN A 518 -22.78 -4.26 1.07
N VAL A 519 -22.42 -3.42 2.03
CA VAL A 519 -22.12 -3.83 3.40
C VAL A 519 -23.44 -3.85 4.17
N PRO A 520 -23.91 -5.02 4.66
CA PRO A 520 -25.11 -5.09 5.49
C PRO A 520 -24.98 -4.23 6.74
N GLU A 521 -26.09 -4.00 7.44
CA GLU A 521 -26.04 -3.27 8.70
C GLU A 521 -25.05 -3.92 9.68
N VAL A 522 -24.08 -3.13 10.13
CA VAL A 522 -23.03 -3.59 11.03
C VAL A 522 -23.62 -3.79 12.42
N ARG A 523 -23.62 -5.03 12.90
CA ARG A 523 -24.14 -5.41 14.22
C ARG A 523 -23.22 -6.41 14.88
N TYR A 524 -22.96 -6.23 16.18
CA TYR A 524 -22.11 -7.15 16.93
C TYR A 524 -22.55 -8.62 16.81
N ARG A 525 -23.86 -8.89 16.85
CA ARG A 525 -24.41 -10.27 16.76
C ARG A 525 -24.29 -10.93 15.39
N ASN A 526 -23.94 -10.19 14.34
CA ASN A 526 -23.75 -10.77 13.00
C ASN A 526 -22.71 -11.92 13.00
N ARG A 527 -21.78 -11.93 13.97
CA ARG A 527 -20.79 -12.99 14.12
C ARG A 527 -21.37 -14.39 14.36
N TRP A 528 -22.55 -14.49 14.99
CA TRP A 528 -23.23 -15.78 15.23
C TRP A 528 -24.47 -15.98 14.35
N ASP A 529 -25.31 -14.95 14.28
CA ASP A 529 -26.71 -15.12 13.85
C ASP A 529 -26.94 -14.80 12.37
N SER A 530 -25.95 -14.25 11.66
CA SER A 530 -26.11 -13.81 10.28
C SER A 530 -25.56 -14.80 9.25
N PRO A 531 -26.15 -14.83 8.04
CA PRO A 531 -25.54 -15.52 6.90
C PRO A 531 -24.15 -14.94 6.57
N GLU A 532 -23.37 -15.72 5.83
CA GLU A 532 -22.08 -15.27 5.28
C GLU A 532 -22.28 -14.52 3.96
N MET A 533 -21.43 -13.52 3.71
CA MET A 533 -21.27 -12.91 2.39
C MET A 533 -20.67 -13.90 1.38
N HIS A 534 -20.55 -13.49 0.12
CA HIS A 534 -20.09 -14.36 -0.98
C HIS A 534 -18.76 -15.08 -0.69
N HIS A 535 -17.80 -14.38 -0.09
CA HIS A 535 -16.47 -14.92 0.27
C HIS A 535 -16.44 -15.49 1.70
N SER A 536 -17.50 -16.17 2.14
CA SER A 536 -17.65 -16.78 3.48
C SER A 536 -17.37 -15.85 4.67
N SER A 537 -17.65 -14.56 4.49
CA SER A 537 -17.28 -13.53 5.46
C SER A 537 -18.47 -13.03 6.28
N ARG A 538 -18.21 -12.82 7.58
CA ARG A 538 -19.09 -12.09 8.51
C ARG A 538 -18.41 -10.81 9.03
N GLY A 539 -17.54 -10.21 8.22
CA GLY A 539 -16.79 -8.99 8.58
C GLY A 539 -17.67 -7.78 8.92
N PHE A 540 -18.96 -7.83 8.58
CA PHE A 540 -20.00 -6.88 9.01
C PHE A 540 -20.45 -7.05 10.48
N ALA A 541 -19.69 -7.79 11.30
CA ALA A 541 -19.91 -7.89 12.74
C ALA A 541 -19.10 -6.90 13.60
N MET A 542 -18.27 -6.06 12.96
CA MET A 542 -17.30 -5.18 13.59
C MET A 542 -17.37 -3.79 12.98
N GLU A 543 -17.50 -2.76 13.81
CA GLU A 543 -17.35 -1.39 13.34
C GLU A 543 -15.88 -1.05 13.06
N GLY A 544 -15.65 -0.08 12.18
CA GLY A 544 -14.31 0.40 11.86
C GLY A 544 -14.22 0.90 10.43
N TYR A 545 -13.00 0.94 9.90
CA TYR A 545 -12.79 1.25 8.49
C TYR A 545 -13.11 0.05 7.63
N TYR A 546 -14.07 0.23 6.72
CA TYR A 546 -14.24 -0.66 5.58
C TYR A 546 -13.39 -0.12 4.43
N TYR A 547 -12.72 -1.03 3.74
CA TYR A 547 -11.77 -0.71 2.69
C TYR A 547 -12.36 -1.08 1.32
N TYR A 548 -12.01 -0.29 0.32
CA TYR A 548 -12.47 -0.45 -1.05
C TYR A 548 -11.25 -0.51 -1.97
N ALA A 549 -11.16 -1.56 -2.78
CA ALA A 549 -10.12 -1.68 -3.80
C ALA A 549 -10.74 -1.49 -5.19
N VAL A 550 -10.09 -0.67 -6.02
CA VAL A 550 -10.44 -0.48 -7.43
C VAL A 550 -9.20 -0.79 -8.26
N ALA A 551 -9.32 -1.64 -9.28
CA ALA A 551 -8.18 -2.00 -10.13
C ALA A 551 -8.53 -2.04 -11.61
N LEU A 552 -7.57 -1.66 -12.45
CA LEU A 552 -7.71 -1.63 -13.91
C LEU A 552 -6.93 -2.79 -14.54
N GLY A 553 -7.56 -3.56 -15.41
CA GLY A 553 -6.93 -4.68 -16.09
C GLY A 553 -5.83 -4.24 -17.06
N ASN A 554 -4.76 -5.02 -17.14
CA ASN A 554 -3.66 -4.77 -18.07
C ASN A 554 -3.95 -5.33 -19.47
N GLU A 555 -4.41 -4.47 -20.37
CA GLU A 555 -4.77 -4.85 -21.74
C GLU A 555 -3.94 -4.13 -22.81
N ALA A 556 -3.52 -4.88 -23.83
CA ALA A 556 -2.60 -4.40 -24.86
C ALA A 556 -3.14 -3.18 -25.64
N PHE A 557 -4.45 -3.11 -25.87
CA PHE A 557 -5.07 -2.00 -26.60
C PHE A 557 -5.00 -0.67 -25.83
N LEU A 558 -4.84 -0.72 -24.50
CA LEU A 558 -4.65 0.47 -23.68
C LEU A 558 -3.27 1.10 -23.89
N LYS A 559 -2.26 0.33 -24.36
CA LYS A 559 -0.90 0.81 -24.65
C LYS A 559 -0.29 1.60 -23.46
N GLY A 560 -0.53 1.12 -22.23
CA GLY A 560 -0.09 1.76 -20.98
C GLY A 560 -0.81 3.08 -20.64
N GLN A 561 -1.79 3.53 -21.44
CA GLN A 561 -2.51 4.76 -21.19
C GLN A 561 -3.42 4.64 -19.97
N PRO A 562 -3.51 5.68 -19.13
CA PRO A 562 -4.39 5.69 -17.98
C PRO A 562 -5.87 5.72 -18.38
N ALA A 563 -6.71 5.22 -17.47
CA ALA A 563 -8.16 5.31 -17.53
C ALA A 563 -8.71 5.91 -16.22
N ASN A 564 -9.77 6.69 -16.32
CA ASN A 564 -10.49 7.19 -15.16
C ASN A 564 -11.60 6.22 -14.79
N VAL A 565 -11.45 5.56 -13.64
CA VAL A 565 -12.49 4.72 -13.06
C VAL A 565 -13.37 5.58 -12.17
N LYS A 566 -14.68 5.58 -12.43
CA LYS A 566 -15.68 6.28 -11.62
C LYS A 566 -16.29 5.34 -10.61
N PHE A 567 -16.36 5.76 -9.36
CA PHE A 567 -16.98 5.01 -8.28
C PHE A 567 -17.68 5.95 -7.31
N SER A 568 -18.61 5.42 -6.54
CA SER A 568 -19.34 6.17 -5.53
C SER A 568 -19.55 5.31 -4.30
N LEU A 569 -19.70 6.00 -3.18
CA LEU A 569 -19.93 5.35 -1.90
C LEU A 569 -20.93 6.14 -1.06
N ASP A 570 -21.69 5.40 -0.27
CA ASP A 570 -22.62 5.96 0.70
C ASP A 570 -22.59 5.16 2.00
N VAL A 571 -22.85 5.84 3.11
CA VAL A 571 -23.02 5.23 4.43
C VAL A 571 -24.35 5.69 4.99
N SER A 572 -25.22 4.72 5.25
CA SER A 572 -26.60 4.95 5.67
C SER A 572 -26.84 4.39 7.08
N GLY A 573 -27.85 4.91 7.77
CA GLY A 573 -28.19 4.50 9.14
C GLY A 573 -27.55 5.37 10.22
N GLU A 574 -28.12 5.29 11.43
CA GLU A 574 -27.62 6.01 12.60
C GLU A 574 -26.53 5.21 13.30
N ALA A 575 -25.43 5.88 13.65
CA ALA A 575 -24.39 5.27 14.47
C ALA A 575 -24.98 4.97 15.86
N THR A 576 -25.16 3.69 16.12
CA THR A 576 -25.49 3.15 17.44
C THR A 576 -24.21 2.59 18.05
N GLY A 577 -24.07 2.55 19.38
CA GLY A 577 -23.06 1.65 19.97
C GLY A 577 -23.47 0.19 19.76
N PRO A 578 -22.76 -0.79 20.36
CA PRO A 578 -23.27 -2.15 20.49
C PRO A 578 -24.68 -2.24 21.13
N SER A 579 -25.21 -1.12 21.65
CA SER A 579 -26.49 -0.83 22.31
C SER A 579 -26.55 -1.21 23.79
N GLY A 580 -26.81 -0.18 24.63
CA GLY A 580 -27.20 -0.23 26.06
C GLY A 580 -26.12 -0.62 27.08
N ASN A 581 -25.63 0.32 27.90
CA ASN A 581 -24.72 0.12 29.06
C ASN A 581 -23.54 -0.86 28.89
N ALA A 582 -23.24 -1.31 27.67
CA ALA A 582 -22.23 -2.30 27.39
C ALA A 582 -20.84 -1.66 27.57
N GLN A 583 -20.14 -2.08 28.61
CA GLN A 583 -18.72 -1.82 28.76
C GLN A 583 -17.99 -2.81 27.84
N VAL A 584 -17.17 -2.29 26.93
CA VAL A 584 -16.19 -3.11 26.20
C VAL A 584 -15.02 -3.28 27.16
N SER A 585 -14.70 -4.51 27.55
CA SER A 585 -13.50 -4.76 28.37
C SER A 585 -12.25 -4.27 27.63
N GLU A 586 -11.36 -3.54 28.29
CA GLU A 586 -10.12 -3.08 27.65
C GLU A 586 -9.19 -4.27 27.35
N VAL A 587 -8.78 -4.45 26.10
CA VAL A 587 -7.73 -5.42 25.74
C VAL A 587 -6.40 -4.90 26.30
N PRO A 588 -5.65 -5.70 27.10
CA PRO A 588 -4.33 -5.28 27.55
C PRO A 588 -3.43 -5.06 26.34
N VAL A 589 -3.06 -3.81 26.08
CA VAL A 589 -2.05 -3.49 25.08
C VAL A 589 -0.73 -4.02 25.62
N GLY A 590 -0.10 -4.96 24.90
CA GLY A 590 1.22 -5.45 25.27
C GLY A 590 2.21 -4.27 25.29
N GLU A 591 2.94 -4.12 26.41
CA GLU A 591 3.99 -3.11 26.55
C GLU A 591 5.00 -3.26 25.41
N SER A 592 5.01 -2.30 24.48
CA SER A 592 6.18 -2.06 23.65
C SER A 592 7.22 -1.38 24.54
N SER A 593 8.39 -1.99 24.67
CA SER A 593 9.54 -1.38 25.34
C SER A 593 10.08 -0.24 24.48
N GLY A 594 9.38 0.90 24.48
CA GLY A 594 9.82 2.16 23.91
C GLY A 594 10.71 2.89 24.90
N THR A 595 11.95 3.17 24.50
CA THR A 595 12.84 4.04 25.23
C THR A 595 12.33 5.47 25.11
N ASP A 596 12.03 6.06 26.28
CA ASP A 596 11.58 7.43 26.46
C ASP A 596 12.61 8.43 25.91
N SER A 597 12.26 9.15 24.84
CA SER A 597 12.88 10.42 24.51
C SER A 597 11.79 11.48 24.42
N GLY A 598 11.54 12.11 25.56
CA GLY A 598 10.56 13.16 25.69
C GLY A 598 10.87 14.36 24.79
N GLN A 599 9.82 14.85 24.10
CA GLN A 599 9.67 16.25 23.75
C GLN A 599 8.20 16.59 23.41
N GLY A 600 7.57 17.32 24.33
CA GLY A 600 6.76 18.52 24.06
C GLY A 600 5.56 18.43 23.12
N ASN A 601 4.36 18.37 23.72
CA ASN A 601 3.07 18.73 23.14
C ASN A 601 3.08 20.02 22.31
N LEU A 602 2.36 20.02 21.18
CA LEU A 602 1.69 21.21 20.63
C LEU A 602 0.45 20.78 19.80
N PHE A 603 -0.61 21.58 19.91
CA PHE A 603 -1.95 21.48 19.32
C PHE A 603 -2.89 20.47 20.05
N GLY A 604 -3.95 20.86 20.74
CA GLY A 604 -4.69 22.12 20.77
C GLY A 604 -6.18 21.80 20.72
N ASP A 605 -6.73 21.32 21.84
CA ASP A 605 -8.16 21.00 21.94
C ASP A 605 -8.96 22.28 22.24
N SER A 606 -9.91 22.55 21.36
CA SER A 606 -10.82 23.68 21.37
C SER A 606 -12.17 23.23 21.90
N THR A 607 -12.51 23.56 23.15
CA THR A 607 -13.81 24.14 23.54
C THR A 607 -13.94 24.15 25.07
N LYS A 608 -13.98 25.35 25.65
CA LYS A 608 -15.07 25.77 26.55
C LYS A 608 -14.99 27.27 26.78
N LEU A 609 -15.93 27.96 26.14
CA LEU A 609 -16.24 29.37 26.31
C LEU A 609 -17.03 29.56 27.63
N ALA A 610 -16.96 30.79 28.13
CA ALA A 610 -17.71 31.41 29.22
C ALA A 610 -17.07 31.30 30.63
N LEU A 611 -16.43 32.38 31.09
CA LEU A 611 -17.16 33.51 31.68
C LEU A 611 -16.29 34.78 31.75
N PHE A 612 -16.94 35.90 31.45
CA PHE A 612 -16.45 37.27 31.57
C PHE A 612 -16.02 37.63 32.99
N GLY A 613 -15.03 38.54 33.11
CA GLY A 613 -14.83 39.24 34.38
C GLY A 613 -13.54 40.05 34.53
N ALA A 614 -13.42 41.14 33.75
CA ALA A 614 -12.86 42.44 34.15
C ALA A 614 -11.46 42.56 34.84
N GLY A 615 -10.66 43.48 34.27
CA GLY A 615 -9.53 44.17 34.93
C GLY A 615 -8.18 43.67 34.40
N GLY A 616 -7.44 44.39 33.56
CA GLY A 616 -7.30 45.83 33.44
C GLY A 616 -6.01 46.28 34.16
N ALA A 617 -5.05 46.76 33.36
CA ALA A 617 -3.93 47.65 33.71
C ALA A 617 -2.77 47.01 34.50
N LEU A 618 -1.61 46.82 33.85
CA LEU A 618 -0.45 47.74 33.84
C LEU A 618 0.40 47.65 35.12
N VAL A 619 1.70 47.37 34.98
CA VAL A 619 2.77 48.37 35.05
C VAL A 619 4.12 47.67 34.91
N VAL A 620 4.86 48.11 33.89
CA VAL A 620 6.30 47.93 33.70
C VAL A 620 7.04 48.85 34.68
N LEU A 621 8.11 48.36 35.30
CA LEU A 621 9.43 49.01 35.42
C LEU A 621 10.16 48.62 36.70
N GLY A 622 11.48 48.44 36.54
CA GLY A 622 12.44 49.00 37.49
C GLY A 622 13.13 47.99 38.38
N GLY A 623 14.29 47.52 37.92
CA GLY A 623 15.29 46.92 38.79
C GLY A 623 15.88 47.93 39.77
N GLY A 624 16.68 47.41 40.70
CA GLY A 624 17.58 48.24 41.50
C GLY A 624 17.85 47.71 42.89
N VAL A 625 18.89 46.89 43.01
CA VAL A 625 19.97 47.03 44.01
C VAL A 625 19.53 47.26 45.47
N LEU A 626 19.80 46.28 46.36
CA LEU A 626 20.84 46.46 47.37
C LEU A 626 21.08 45.17 48.18
N ALA A 627 22.35 44.98 48.48
CA ALA A 627 22.93 43.86 49.17
C ALA A 627 22.65 43.84 50.68
N TYR A 628 23.07 42.71 51.26
CA TYR A 628 23.61 42.56 52.61
C TYR A 628 22.60 42.24 53.73
N VAL A 629 22.71 41.03 54.29
CA VAL A 629 23.12 40.79 55.69
C VAL A 629 22.90 39.30 56.07
N LEU A 630 24.04 38.64 56.34
CA LEU A 630 24.30 37.62 57.37
C LEU A 630 23.43 36.34 57.50
N LEU A 631 24.05 35.23 57.07
CA LEU A 631 24.47 34.10 57.93
C LEU A 631 23.75 33.90 59.28
N ARG A 632 23.02 32.78 59.41
CA ARG A 632 23.15 31.80 60.51
C ARG A 632 22.34 30.54 60.15
N ARG A 633 23.03 29.45 59.80
CA ARG A 633 23.46 28.32 60.66
C ARG A 633 22.35 27.31 60.95
N ARG A 634 22.61 26.11 60.43
CA ARG A 634 22.47 24.79 61.07
C ARG A 634 21.08 24.40 61.59
N SER A 635 20.46 23.48 60.84
CA SER A 635 20.33 22.07 61.25
C SER A 635 20.13 21.22 60.01
#